data_AF-A0A951V3R3-F1
#
_entry.id   AF-A0A951V3R3-F1
#
_cell.length_a   1.000
_cell.length_b   1.000
_cell.length_c   1.000
_cell.angle_alpha   90.00
_cell.angle_beta   90.00
_cell.angle_gamma   90.00
#
_symmetry.space_group_name_H-M   'P 1'
#
loop_
_entity.id
_entity.type
_entity.pdbx_description
1 polymer ?
#
loop_
_entity_poly.entity_id
_entity_poly.type
_entity_poly.pdbx_seq_one_letter_code
_entity_poly.pdbx_strand_id
1 'polypeptide(L)'
;MRYLTLAILCLALLHFQSAAQEKKRLSHDDYDHWKTLSGIEISADGDHVLYIINPQRQDGNLFILNHSTGQQTIMPRGARAAFSPGSGFAVFHIEPPQDVVRQAKVEKKKRDEMPRDSLGIFVMSSQQLIKYEDIISYRLPKEPSDWLAFAIDFKKVIEEMEEEEETLLDTIPPHVPEPEQEEEEVKKEPKTEKLKQLVVKNPVSGKKHVFDYVEVYQISENGKSVVFLQEEKNDNDTIEIKKLYVFDTETESLQLLESAEGEFKQLSVNKNGELFSWLFSADTTDVKVYDLFVHQTGRRARTHRITADDENMPADFAVSEHQSLSFSDDGRRVFFGIAPKPEEEKEDTLLDDEKYKLDIWHWQDPLLQSQQKVNLRRDQRQSYDAVFHLRSGNMVTLAGEDIPDISKDRYGNADQFMGSSNIPYQREISWLGGAGRDIYIVDVNTGQRKQILERAEANVHFSVKGNYILYYDPFQEAWFSYSVRDDAHRNLTAQLDVSFYNEDNDIPRFARPWGIAGWGKDDEYLLIYDRYDIWKLDPRGRNQPVNITGGYGRENQIRFRYQNLDPDEYHIPDDIIYLSAFNVGNKQDGYYSLNMRSFDLKLLMTDDARFTQLQKAREDDTFLWRKSTYTEFPDLWVSDMEFNDARKLTTTNPQQDEYLWGSVSLVEWIDFRNETLQGLLYLPEDFDPEEKYPMIVYFYERSSDGLHSHFIPSPSRSTINRSYCTSNGYVVFVPDITYREGFPGQSAYNAIMSGTKAMVERYPFIDRHRMGLQGQSWGGYQIAYLITQTNMFRAAMAGAPVSNMVSAYGGIRWGSGMVRQFQYEQTQSRIGGTLWEKPFHYIENSPVFFVDKIETPLLMMHNDNDGAVPWYQGIELFTAMRRLDKPVWMLVYNGEEHNLMQWPNRVDLSIRMYQFFDYYLKDKPAPVWLEKGRPYIDKEKTDAYELME
;
A
#
# COMPACT_ATOMS: atom_id res chain seq x y z
N MET A 1 49.49 47.73 -36.41
CA MET A 1 49.37 46.73 -35.32
C MET A 1 47.96 46.68 -34.68
N ARG A 2 46.90 47.00 -35.43
CA ARG A 2 45.49 47.00 -34.96
C ARG A 2 44.57 46.02 -35.72
N TYR A 3 45.09 45.33 -36.73
CA TYR A 3 44.32 44.34 -37.52
C TYR A 3 44.67 42.88 -37.18
N LEU A 4 45.76 42.63 -36.44
CA LEU A 4 46.14 41.27 -36.02
C LEU A 4 45.44 40.83 -34.72
N THR A 5 45.07 41.78 -33.86
CA THR A 5 44.40 41.51 -32.58
C THR A 5 42.90 41.22 -32.75
N LEU A 6 42.26 41.73 -33.81
CA LEU A 6 40.83 41.47 -34.08
C LEU A 6 40.61 40.10 -34.73
N ALA A 7 41.57 39.61 -35.53
CA ALA A 7 41.50 38.29 -36.14
C ALA A 7 41.69 37.16 -35.11
N ILE A 8 42.52 37.37 -34.08
CA ILE A 8 42.73 36.39 -33.01
C ILE A 8 41.55 36.37 -32.03
N LEU A 9 40.84 37.48 -31.83
CA LEU A 9 39.61 37.51 -31.02
C LEU A 9 38.42 36.83 -31.73
N CYS A 10 38.31 36.94 -33.05
CA CYS A 10 37.26 36.25 -33.82
C CYS A 10 37.52 34.74 -33.98
N LEU A 11 38.78 34.29 -33.98
CA LEU A 11 39.12 32.86 -33.98
C LEU A 11 38.99 32.21 -32.58
N ALA A 12 39.11 32.97 -31.49
CA ALA A 12 38.84 32.48 -30.13
C ALA A 12 37.34 32.46 -29.77
N LEU A 13 36.50 33.21 -30.50
CA LEU A 13 35.03 33.21 -30.33
C LEU A 13 34.30 32.18 -31.20
N LEU A 14 35.02 31.39 -32.01
CA LEU A 14 34.44 30.34 -32.87
C LEU A 14 34.66 28.92 -32.33
N HIS A 15 35.15 28.74 -31.09
CA HIS A 15 35.41 27.42 -30.48
C HIS A 15 34.65 27.15 -29.18
N PHE A 16 33.58 27.91 -28.92
CA PHE A 16 32.50 27.46 -28.03
C PHE A 16 31.23 27.23 -28.84
N GLN A 17 31.31 26.37 -29.86
CA GLN A 17 30.16 25.50 -30.09
C GLN A 17 30.15 24.57 -28.88
N SER A 18 29.23 24.79 -27.94
CA SER A 18 28.82 23.66 -27.11
C SER A 18 28.42 22.58 -28.10
N ALA A 19 29.19 21.49 -28.16
CA ALA A 19 28.64 20.27 -28.71
C ALA A 19 27.43 19.97 -27.83
N ALA A 20 26.23 20.31 -28.31
CA ALA A 20 25.01 19.84 -27.69
C ALA A 20 25.16 18.32 -27.71
N GLN A 21 25.29 17.71 -26.54
CA GLN A 21 25.39 16.28 -26.43
C GLN A 21 24.13 15.70 -27.07
N GLU A 22 24.31 14.89 -28.12
CA GLU A 22 23.19 14.26 -28.81
C GLU A 22 22.48 13.34 -27.81
N LYS A 23 21.20 13.63 -27.55
CA LYS A 23 20.39 12.84 -26.63
C LYS A 23 20.25 11.41 -27.16
N LYS A 24 20.39 10.42 -26.28
CA LYS A 24 20.29 8.99 -26.62
C LYS A 24 18.86 8.46 -26.47
N ARG A 25 18.55 7.37 -27.15
CA ARG A 25 17.28 6.64 -26.95
C ARG A 25 17.40 5.74 -25.71
N LEU A 26 16.30 5.58 -24.99
CA LEU A 26 16.23 4.64 -23.87
C LEU A 26 16.38 3.19 -24.36
N SER A 27 17.20 2.42 -23.67
CA SER A 27 17.40 0.98 -23.82
C SER A 27 16.96 0.23 -22.56
N HIS A 28 16.88 -1.09 -22.63
CA HIS A 28 16.53 -1.92 -21.47
C HIS A 28 17.64 -1.96 -20.41
N ASP A 29 18.89 -1.68 -20.79
CA ASP A 29 20.04 -1.65 -19.89
C ASP A 29 20.05 -0.38 -19.02
N ASP A 30 19.28 0.64 -19.40
CA ASP A 30 19.23 1.91 -18.67
C ASP A 30 18.39 1.84 -17.39
N TYR A 31 17.54 0.83 -17.22
CA TYR A 31 16.57 0.79 -16.12
C TYR A 31 17.21 0.75 -14.72
N ASP A 32 18.34 0.05 -14.57
CA ASP A 32 18.96 -0.24 -13.27
C ASP A 32 19.39 1.03 -12.51
N HIS A 33 19.81 2.08 -13.24
CA HIS A 33 20.34 3.32 -12.64
C HIS A 33 19.28 4.38 -12.32
N TRP A 34 18.06 4.24 -12.85
CA TRP A 34 16.98 5.19 -12.58
C TRP A 34 16.58 5.15 -11.12
N LYS A 35 16.35 6.33 -10.54
CA LYS A 35 16.16 6.49 -9.10
C LYS A 35 14.72 6.81 -8.75
N THR A 36 14.33 6.33 -7.59
CA THR A 36 13.09 6.68 -6.90
C THR A 36 13.38 7.58 -5.72
N LEU A 37 12.38 8.38 -5.32
CA LEU A 37 12.42 9.25 -4.15
C LEU A 37 11.31 8.80 -3.20
N SER A 38 11.67 8.46 -1.96
CA SER A 38 10.76 7.90 -0.95
C SER A 38 11.18 8.29 0.48
N GLY A 39 10.43 7.83 1.49
CA GLY A 39 10.74 8.06 2.91
C GLY A 39 10.92 9.54 3.24
N ILE A 40 9.96 10.37 2.86
CA ILE A 40 10.03 11.83 2.93
C ILE A 40 9.36 12.31 4.21
N GLU A 41 10.07 13.12 4.99
CA GLU A 41 9.56 13.72 6.23
C GLU A 41 10.27 15.07 6.49
N ILE A 42 9.53 16.01 7.07
CA ILE A 42 10.04 17.32 7.54
C ILE A 42 10.14 17.31 9.06
N SER A 43 11.20 17.91 9.61
CA SER A 43 11.37 18.05 11.06
C SER A 43 10.29 18.94 11.68
N ALA A 44 10.06 18.77 12.98
CA ALA A 44 9.06 19.53 13.74
C ALA A 44 9.31 21.05 13.63
N ASP A 45 10.57 21.48 13.74
CA ASP A 45 11.01 22.88 13.60
C ASP A 45 11.01 23.39 12.14
N GLY A 46 10.74 22.51 11.16
CA GLY A 46 10.71 22.84 9.76
C GLY A 46 12.08 22.96 9.08
N ASP A 47 13.20 23.04 9.80
CA ASP A 47 14.52 23.36 9.24
C ASP A 47 15.17 22.20 8.46
N HIS A 48 14.79 20.96 8.75
CA HIS A 48 15.40 19.77 8.18
C HIS A 48 14.39 18.92 7.42
N VAL A 49 14.85 18.35 6.31
CA VAL A 49 14.08 17.39 5.51
C VAL A 49 14.89 16.12 5.38
N LEU A 50 14.27 14.98 5.67
CA LEU A 50 14.83 13.67 5.39
C LEU A 50 14.15 13.06 4.17
N TYR A 51 14.93 12.40 3.32
CA TYR A 51 14.44 11.69 2.15
C TYR A 51 15.41 10.61 1.68
N ILE A 52 14.90 9.59 1.00
CA ILE A 52 15.68 8.47 0.50
C ILE A 52 15.67 8.48 -1.03
N ILE A 53 16.85 8.37 -1.63
CA ILE A 53 17.01 8.17 -3.08
C ILE A 53 17.62 6.80 -3.35
N ASN A 54 16.84 5.93 -3.97
CA ASN A 54 17.22 4.56 -4.30
C ASN A 54 17.24 4.35 -5.81
N PRO A 55 18.38 3.92 -6.40
CA PRO A 55 18.38 3.30 -7.72
C PRO A 55 17.46 2.07 -7.75
N GLN A 56 16.95 1.71 -8.93
CA GLN A 56 16.14 0.49 -9.07
C GLN A 56 16.95 -0.78 -8.77
N ARG A 57 18.24 -0.78 -9.10
CA ARG A 57 19.18 -1.85 -8.75
C ARG A 57 20.51 -1.28 -8.30
N GLN A 58 20.62 -1.01 -6.99
CA GLN A 58 21.85 -0.76 -6.24
C GLN A 58 21.48 -0.32 -4.82
N ASP A 59 22.49 -0.22 -3.95
CA ASP A 59 22.37 0.45 -2.67
C ASP A 59 22.00 1.94 -2.88
N GLY A 60 21.00 2.42 -2.13
CA GLY A 60 20.60 3.82 -2.14
C GLY A 60 21.18 4.63 -0.98
N ASN A 61 20.71 5.87 -0.84
CA ASN A 61 21.18 6.79 0.19
C ASN A 61 20.00 7.49 0.87
N LEU A 62 20.11 7.62 2.20
CA LEU A 62 19.31 8.56 2.98
C LEU A 62 20.02 9.91 2.99
N PHE A 63 19.23 10.96 2.89
CA PHE A 63 19.66 12.35 2.94
C PHE A 63 18.98 13.02 4.13
N ILE A 64 19.75 13.79 4.89
CA ILE A 64 19.26 14.73 5.89
C ILE A 64 19.74 16.10 5.45
N LEU A 65 18.82 16.94 4.98
CA LEU A 65 19.09 18.25 4.43
C LEU A 65 18.58 19.32 5.40
N ASN A 66 19.48 20.15 5.93
CA ASN A 66 19.08 21.42 6.48
C ASN A 66 18.77 22.36 5.31
N HIS A 67 17.49 22.65 5.14
CA HIS A 67 17.03 23.30 3.93
C HIS A 67 17.39 24.80 3.98
N SER A 68 17.32 25.44 5.15
CA SER A 68 17.67 26.86 5.37
C SER A 68 19.13 27.21 5.05
N THR A 69 20.08 26.31 5.35
CA THR A 69 21.52 26.52 5.13
C THR A 69 22.07 25.82 3.88
N GLY A 70 21.34 24.83 3.35
CA GLY A 70 21.82 23.91 2.31
C GLY A 70 22.81 22.85 2.80
N GLN A 71 23.08 22.77 4.11
CA GLN A 71 23.93 21.72 4.66
C GLN A 71 23.24 20.36 4.52
N GLN A 72 23.95 19.39 3.94
CA GLN A 72 23.41 18.06 3.65
C GLN A 72 24.32 16.97 4.20
N THR A 73 23.74 16.00 4.89
CA THR A 73 24.41 14.78 5.33
C THR A 73 23.86 13.59 4.56
N ILE A 74 24.75 12.75 4.04
CA ILE A 74 24.40 11.55 3.26
C ILE A 74 24.74 10.31 4.07
N MET A 75 23.76 9.43 4.23
CA MET A 75 23.89 8.16 4.95
C MET A 75 23.73 7.00 3.96
N PRO A 76 24.83 6.37 3.52
CA PRO A 76 24.78 5.23 2.61
C PRO A 76 23.95 4.08 3.19
N ARG A 77 23.08 3.51 2.36
CA ARG A 77 22.15 2.42 2.73
C ARG A 77 21.18 2.76 3.86
N GLY A 78 21.02 4.06 4.16
CA GLY A 78 20.01 4.51 5.11
C GLY A 78 18.60 4.24 4.58
N ALA A 79 17.78 3.56 5.37
CA ALA A 79 16.41 3.19 5.06
C ALA A 79 15.53 3.33 6.31
N ARG A 80 14.20 3.39 6.12
CA ARG A 80 13.21 3.43 7.22
C ARG A 80 13.56 4.49 8.28
N ALA A 81 13.87 5.70 7.78
CA ALA A 81 14.27 6.83 8.58
C ALA A 81 13.06 7.59 9.13
N ALA A 82 13.22 8.19 10.30
CA ALA A 82 12.25 9.11 10.91
C ALA A 82 12.96 10.12 11.82
N PHE A 83 12.38 11.30 12.01
CA PHE A 83 12.80 12.21 13.08
C PHE A 83 12.25 11.73 14.41
N SER A 84 12.96 12.01 15.52
CA SER A 84 12.32 11.99 16.82
C SER A 84 11.21 13.06 16.86
N PRO A 85 10.12 12.90 17.63
CA PRO A 85 8.99 13.83 17.57
C PRO A 85 9.33 15.29 17.88
N GLY A 86 10.40 15.55 18.65
CA GLY A 86 10.96 16.89 18.91
C GLY A 86 12.16 17.25 18.03
N SER A 87 12.49 16.43 17.04
CA SER A 87 13.58 16.62 16.07
C SER A 87 15.00 16.76 16.66
N GLY A 88 15.23 16.27 17.88
CA GLY A 88 16.58 16.24 18.48
C GLY A 88 17.55 15.28 17.78
N PHE A 89 17.04 14.24 17.12
CA PHE A 89 17.83 13.27 16.35
C PHE A 89 16.98 12.63 15.24
N ALA A 90 17.64 12.07 14.23
CA ALA A 90 17.04 11.18 13.25
C ALA A 90 17.52 9.73 13.49
N VAL A 91 16.63 8.75 13.35
CA VAL A 91 16.95 7.33 13.48
C VAL A 91 16.62 6.62 12.17
N PHE A 92 17.45 5.66 11.76
CA PHE A 92 17.28 4.92 10.51
C PHE A 92 17.95 3.56 10.57
N HIS A 93 17.47 2.63 9.74
CA HIS A 93 18.19 1.40 9.45
C HIS A 93 19.32 1.67 8.46
N ILE A 94 20.43 0.95 8.60
CA ILE A 94 21.48 0.86 7.59
C ILE A 94 21.40 -0.55 7.03
N GLU A 95 20.91 -0.68 5.81
CA GLU A 95 20.79 -1.99 5.16
C GLU A 95 22.19 -2.57 4.86
N PRO A 96 22.36 -3.90 4.94
CA PRO A 96 23.58 -4.54 4.50
C PRO A 96 23.79 -4.32 2.99
N PRO A 97 25.04 -4.24 2.49
CA PRO A 97 25.29 -4.03 1.07
C PRO A 97 24.61 -5.10 0.20
N GLN A 98 23.98 -4.68 -0.89
CA GLN A 98 23.23 -5.58 -1.77
C GLN A 98 24.07 -6.76 -2.29
N ASP A 99 25.36 -6.53 -2.58
CA ASP A 99 26.27 -7.59 -3.03
C ASP A 99 26.57 -8.62 -1.94
N VAL A 100 26.66 -8.20 -0.68
CA VAL A 100 26.85 -9.11 0.47
C VAL A 100 25.60 -9.97 0.66
N VAL A 101 24.41 -9.35 0.60
CA VAL A 101 23.13 -10.07 0.64
C VAL A 101 23.00 -11.05 -0.52
N ARG A 102 23.40 -10.64 -1.72
CA ARG A 102 23.39 -11.50 -2.92
C ARG A 102 24.34 -12.68 -2.74
N GLN A 103 25.57 -12.45 -2.27
CA GLN A 103 26.54 -13.50 -2.06
C GLN A 103 26.06 -14.51 -1.00
N ALA A 104 25.50 -14.03 0.12
CA ALA A 104 24.87 -14.89 1.12
C ALA A 104 23.75 -15.78 0.54
N LYS A 105 22.94 -15.24 -0.38
CA LYS A 105 21.91 -16.01 -1.09
C LYS A 105 22.50 -17.06 -2.04
N VAL A 106 23.59 -16.73 -2.76
CA VAL A 106 24.31 -17.68 -3.63
C VAL A 106 24.91 -18.82 -2.81
N GLU A 107 25.45 -18.51 -1.64
CA GLU A 107 25.98 -19.47 -0.67
C GLU A 107 24.88 -20.26 0.07
N LYS A 108 23.59 -19.93 -0.17
CA LYS A 108 22.41 -20.53 0.47
C LYS A 108 22.46 -20.47 2.01
N LYS A 109 23.00 -19.36 2.55
CA LYS A 109 23.02 -19.10 4.00
C LYS A 109 21.61 -19.21 4.59
N LYS A 110 21.53 -19.76 5.81
CA LYS A 110 20.27 -19.84 6.56
C LYS A 110 19.83 -18.44 6.99
N ARG A 111 18.56 -18.30 7.39
CA ARG A 111 17.94 -17.00 7.73
C ARG A 111 18.67 -16.25 8.85
N ASP A 112 19.20 -16.98 9.82
CA ASP A 112 19.98 -16.50 10.96
C ASP A 112 21.40 -16.08 10.59
N GLU A 113 21.96 -16.66 9.52
CA GLU A 113 23.28 -16.33 8.96
C GLU A 113 23.22 -15.20 7.90
N MET A 114 22.02 -14.74 7.54
CA MET A 114 21.85 -13.63 6.60
C MET A 114 22.37 -12.32 7.22
N PRO A 115 23.06 -11.47 6.45
CA PRO A 115 23.44 -10.13 6.88
C PRO A 115 22.22 -9.37 7.42
N ARG A 116 22.38 -8.71 8.56
CA ARG A 116 21.33 -7.90 9.18
C ARG A 116 21.61 -6.42 9.02
N ASP A 117 20.55 -5.65 9.20
CA ASP A 117 20.64 -4.20 9.23
C ASP A 117 21.40 -3.74 10.49
N SER A 118 21.98 -2.56 10.41
CA SER A 118 22.47 -1.81 11.58
C SER A 118 21.50 -0.67 11.89
N LEU A 119 21.59 -0.08 13.08
CA LEU A 119 20.88 1.15 13.45
C LEU A 119 21.83 2.34 13.32
N GLY A 120 21.40 3.39 12.63
CA GLY A 120 22.02 4.71 12.64
C GLY A 120 21.18 5.70 13.45
N ILE A 121 21.83 6.47 14.32
CA ILE A 121 21.23 7.58 15.06
C ILE A 121 22.07 8.83 14.78
N PHE A 122 21.48 9.80 14.10
CA PHE A 122 22.12 11.07 13.78
C PHE A 122 21.60 12.17 14.72
N VAL A 123 22.46 12.65 15.63
CA VAL A 123 22.10 13.69 16.60
C VAL A 123 22.22 15.06 15.93
N MET A 124 21.12 15.81 15.88
CA MET A 124 21.05 17.04 15.06
C MET A 124 21.97 18.14 15.59
N SER A 125 22.01 18.33 16.91
CA SER A 125 22.77 19.41 17.56
C SER A 125 24.29 19.25 17.48
N SER A 126 24.79 18.01 17.59
CA SER A 126 26.22 17.71 17.54
C SER A 126 26.70 17.24 16.17
N GLN A 127 25.77 16.94 15.25
CA GLN A 127 26.02 16.29 13.96
C GLN A 127 26.75 14.93 14.09
N GLN A 128 26.63 14.29 15.27
CA GLN A 128 27.27 13.02 15.53
C GLN A 128 26.40 11.87 15.01
N LEU A 129 27.02 10.95 14.27
CA LEU A 129 26.42 9.67 13.89
C LEU A 129 26.85 8.57 14.88
N ILE A 130 25.88 7.96 15.54
CA ILE A 130 26.05 6.81 16.41
C ILE A 130 25.53 5.58 15.66
N LYS A 131 26.26 4.46 15.70
CA LYS A 131 25.89 3.21 15.03
C LYS A 131 25.82 2.04 16.01
N TYR A 132 24.87 1.15 15.77
CA TYR A 132 24.75 -0.14 16.46
C TYR A 132 24.56 -1.23 15.41
N GLU A 133 25.34 -2.30 15.50
CA GLU A 133 25.25 -3.43 14.56
C GLU A 133 24.10 -4.37 14.93
N ASP A 134 23.69 -5.21 13.97
CA ASP A 134 22.69 -6.27 14.14
C ASP A 134 21.38 -5.86 14.83
N ILE A 135 20.77 -4.76 14.36
CA ILE A 135 19.50 -4.27 14.89
C ILE A 135 18.36 -5.24 14.56
N ILE A 136 17.54 -5.54 15.58
CA ILE A 136 16.31 -6.31 15.42
C ILE A 136 15.11 -5.37 15.23
N SER A 137 14.99 -4.35 16.08
CA SER A 137 13.91 -3.36 16.02
C SER A 137 14.24 -2.09 16.80
N TYR A 138 13.57 -0.97 16.48
CA TYR A 138 13.57 0.25 17.29
C TYR A 138 12.15 0.78 17.48
N ARG A 139 11.96 1.62 18.51
CA ARG A 139 10.71 2.34 18.81
C ARG A 139 11.02 3.79 19.21
N LEU A 140 10.25 4.71 18.64
CA LEU A 140 10.18 6.12 19.04
C LEU A 140 8.88 6.39 19.80
N PRO A 141 8.90 7.31 20.77
CA PRO A 141 7.69 7.94 21.32
C PRO A 141 6.89 8.66 20.21
N LYS A 142 5.65 9.04 20.52
CA LYS A 142 4.82 9.89 19.64
C LYS A 142 4.85 11.36 20.03
N GLU A 143 4.99 11.65 21.31
CA GLU A 143 5.14 13.01 21.84
C GLU A 143 6.64 13.39 21.92
N PRO A 144 6.97 14.70 21.94
CA PRO A 144 8.35 15.16 22.05
C PRO A 144 9.11 14.50 23.20
N SER A 145 10.14 13.72 22.86
CA SER A 145 11.03 13.06 23.80
C SER A 145 12.37 12.78 23.12
N ASP A 146 13.45 12.92 23.91
CA ASP A 146 14.81 12.61 23.49
C ASP A 146 15.19 11.14 23.72
N TRP A 147 14.25 10.31 24.18
CA TRP A 147 14.47 8.89 24.44
C TRP A 147 13.99 8.01 23.28
N LEU A 148 14.73 6.92 23.02
CA LEU A 148 14.30 5.82 22.17
C LEU A 148 14.69 4.48 22.81
N ALA A 149 14.00 3.42 22.38
CA ALA A 149 14.30 2.05 22.79
C ALA A 149 14.53 1.18 21.54
N PHE A 150 15.56 0.33 21.57
CA PHE A 150 15.86 -0.57 20.45
C PHE A 150 16.51 -1.87 20.93
N ALA A 151 16.35 -2.95 20.15
CA ALA A 151 16.88 -4.27 20.48
C ALA A 151 17.90 -4.74 19.44
N ILE A 152 19.04 -5.24 19.90
CA ILE A 152 20.11 -5.84 19.06
C ILE A 152 20.22 -7.34 19.33
N ASP A 153 20.85 -8.08 18.41
CA ASP A 153 21.10 -9.52 18.57
C ASP A 153 22.16 -9.79 19.64
N PHE A 154 21.76 -10.42 20.75
CA PHE A 154 22.66 -10.64 21.89
C PHE A 154 23.58 -11.85 21.69
N LYS A 155 23.23 -12.80 20.81
CA LYS A 155 24.01 -14.03 20.62
C LYS A 155 25.45 -13.73 20.21
N LYS A 156 25.64 -12.80 19.27
CA LYS A 156 26.98 -12.40 18.83
C LYS A 156 27.78 -11.66 19.90
N VAL A 157 27.11 -10.91 20.77
CA VAL A 157 27.78 -10.22 21.89
C VAL A 157 28.39 -11.25 22.83
N ILE A 158 27.70 -12.37 23.07
CA ILE A 158 28.25 -13.48 23.86
C ILE A 158 29.42 -14.15 23.12
N GLU A 159 29.27 -14.47 21.83
CA GLU A 159 30.34 -15.07 21.02
C GLU A 159 31.62 -14.21 21.01
N GLU A 160 31.49 -12.88 20.86
CA GLU A 160 32.62 -11.94 20.94
C GLU A 160 33.27 -11.90 22.34
N MET A 161 32.47 -11.96 23.41
CA MET A 161 32.98 -12.00 24.79
C MET A 161 33.72 -13.31 25.08
N GLU A 162 33.23 -14.44 24.57
CA GLU A 162 33.89 -15.75 24.69
C GLU A 162 35.20 -15.82 23.90
N GLU A 163 35.26 -15.25 22.68
CA GLU A 163 36.50 -15.12 21.89
C GLU A 163 37.53 -14.18 22.57
N GLU A 164 37.08 -13.07 23.18
CA GLU A 164 37.96 -12.20 23.98
C GLU A 164 38.49 -12.89 25.25
N GLU A 165 37.68 -13.71 25.92
CA GLU A 165 38.12 -14.51 27.07
C GLU A 165 39.13 -15.61 26.66
N GLU A 166 38.91 -16.33 25.56
CA GLU A 166 39.86 -17.31 25.03
C GLU A 166 41.20 -16.66 24.65
N THR A 167 41.17 -15.50 24.00
CA THR A 167 42.40 -14.76 23.63
C THR A 167 43.12 -14.15 24.84
N LEU A 168 42.43 -13.87 25.94
CA LEU A 168 43.02 -13.48 27.23
C LEU A 168 43.64 -14.69 27.96
N LEU A 169 43.02 -15.87 27.89
CA LEU A 169 43.51 -17.13 28.46
C LEU A 169 44.80 -17.63 27.78
N ASP A 170 44.98 -17.35 26.48
CA ASP A 170 46.20 -17.65 25.71
C ASP A 170 47.46 -16.84 26.13
N THR A 171 47.32 -15.87 27.06
CA THR A 171 48.46 -15.14 27.64
C THR A 171 49.08 -15.78 28.88
N ILE A 172 48.55 -16.92 29.33
CA ILE A 172 49.07 -17.68 30.48
C ILE A 172 50.04 -18.76 29.96
N PRO A 173 51.30 -18.83 30.45
CA PRO A 173 52.24 -19.86 30.01
C PRO A 173 51.74 -21.27 30.38
N PRO A 174 51.95 -22.28 29.52
CA PRO A 174 51.41 -23.62 29.76
C PRO A 174 52.10 -24.26 30.97
N HIS A 175 51.31 -24.68 31.96
CA HIS A 175 51.78 -25.57 33.03
C HIS A 175 51.05 -26.92 32.97
N VAL A 176 51.83 -27.92 32.53
CA VAL A 176 51.79 -29.37 32.80
C VAL A 176 50.44 -30.12 32.67
N PRO A 177 50.41 -31.21 31.87
CA PRO A 177 49.19 -31.96 31.58
C PRO A 177 48.82 -32.96 32.70
N GLU A 178 47.53 -33.08 32.98
CA GLU A 178 46.91 -34.19 33.70
C GLU A 178 45.55 -34.55 33.05
N PRO A 179 45.01 -35.76 33.29
CA PRO A 179 44.83 -36.77 32.25
C PRO A 179 43.42 -36.79 31.60
N GLU A 180 43.38 -37.43 30.43
CA GLU A 180 42.18 -37.77 29.64
C GLU A 180 41.02 -38.27 30.52
N GLN A 181 39.92 -37.52 30.52
CA GLN A 181 38.61 -37.98 30.96
C GLN A 181 37.64 -38.02 29.78
N GLU A 182 36.80 -39.04 29.84
CA GLU A 182 35.97 -39.62 28.80
C GLU A 182 35.00 -38.62 28.16
N GLU A 183 34.81 -38.78 26.84
CA GLU A 183 33.78 -38.12 26.04
C GLU A 183 32.39 -38.45 26.59
N GLU A 184 31.80 -37.55 27.37
CA GLU A 184 30.37 -37.57 27.68
C GLU A 184 29.57 -37.09 26.46
N GLU A 185 28.49 -37.82 26.18
CA GLU A 185 27.58 -37.65 25.06
C GLU A 185 27.16 -36.18 24.84
N VAL A 186 27.30 -35.74 23.60
CA VAL A 186 26.74 -34.50 23.05
C VAL A 186 25.26 -34.43 23.41
N LYS A 187 24.93 -33.67 24.46
CA LYS A 187 23.58 -33.17 24.70
C LYS A 187 23.18 -32.38 23.46
N LYS A 188 22.09 -32.80 22.81
CA LYS A 188 21.43 -32.01 21.78
C LYS A 188 21.28 -30.58 22.28
N GLU A 189 21.90 -29.64 21.57
CA GLU A 189 21.73 -28.21 21.81
C GLU A 189 20.23 -27.89 21.90
N PRO A 190 19.77 -27.19 22.95
CA PRO A 190 18.42 -26.67 22.98
C PRO A 190 18.23 -25.73 21.78
N LYS A 191 17.07 -25.79 21.13
CA LYS A 191 16.68 -24.85 20.08
C LYS A 191 16.87 -23.43 20.62
N THR A 192 17.88 -22.74 20.14
CA THR A 192 18.31 -21.43 20.64
C THR A 192 17.25 -20.37 20.32
N GLU A 193 16.40 -20.06 21.31
CA GLU A 193 15.53 -18.89 21.24
C GLU A 193 16.37 -17.61 21.29
N LYS A 194 15.92 -16.62 20.53
CA LYS A 194 16.69 -15.43 20.13
C LYS A 194 16.84 -14.47 21.30
N LEU A 195 17.94 -14.59 22.02
CA LEU A 195 18.33 -13.63 23.06
C LEU A 195 18.56 -12.25 22.43
N LYS A 196 17.90 -11.21 22.97
CA LYS A 196 18.07 -9.82 22.52
C LYS A 196 18.61 -8.98 23.66
N GLN A 197 19.38 -7.96 23.31
CA GLN A 197 19.79 -6.93 24.25
C GLN A 197 18.99 -5.67 23.94
N LEU A 198 18.23 -5.19 24.93
CA LEU A 198 17.49 -3.92 24.85
C LEU A 198 18.40 -2.77 25.26
N VAL A 199 18.40 -1.72 24.45
CA VAL A 199 19.07 -0.46 24.75
C VAL A 199 18.02 0.64 24.84
N VAL A 200 17.95 1.29 26.00
CA VAL A 200 17.17 2.52 26.21
C VAL A 200 18.15 3.68 26.24
N LYS A 201 18.02 4.60 25.26
CA LYS A 201 19.03 5.63 25.01
C LYS A 201 18.41 7.00 24.92
N ASN A 202 19.11 7.99 25.45
CA ASN A 202 18.91 9.39 25.14
C ASN A 202 20.12 9.89 24.33
N PRO A 203 20.01 10.02 22.99
CA PRO A 203 21.14 10.38 22.15
C PRO A 203 21.65 11.80 22.39
N VAL A 204 20.78 12.72 22.80
CA VAL A 204 21.09 14.15 22.99
C VAL A 204 21.94 14.36 24.26
N SER A 205 21.56 13.75 25.38
CA SER A 205 22.32 13.81 26.64
C SER A 205 23.43 12.77 26.76
N GLY A 206 23.43 11.76 25.89
CA GLY A 206 24.40 10.65 25.89
C GLY A 206 24.06 9.50 26.84
N LYS A 207 23.01 9.61 27.67
CA LYS A 207 22.59 8.56 28.61
C LYS A 207 22.21 7.27 27.88
N LYS A 208 22.59 6.13 28.46
CA LYS A 208 22.39 4.78 27.89
C LYS A 208 22.16 3.80 29.04
N HIS A 209 21.10 3.00 28.93
CA HIS A 209 20.81 1.86 29.79
C HIS A 209 20.68 0.61 28.92
N VAL A 210 21.22 -0.50 29.40
CA VAL A 210 21.29 -1.77 28.66
C VAL A 210 20.70 -2.87 29.52
N PHE A 211 19.84 -3.68 28.92
CA PHE A 211 19.20 -4.82 29.56
C PHE A 211 19.37 -6.05 28.67
N ASP A 212 20.03 -7.07 29.19
CA ASP A 212 20.32 -8.31 28.49
C ASP A 212 19.15 -9.30 28.59
N TYR A 213 19.12 -10.31 27.72
CA TYR A 213 18.11 -11.37 27.71
C TYR A 213 16.66 -10.85 27.62
N VAL A 214 16.43 -9.78 26.83
CA VAL A 214 15.10 -9.20 26.64
C VAL A 214 14.36 -9.87 25.49
N GLU A 215 13.14 -10.33 25.75
CA GLU A 215 12.30 -10.95 24.74
C GLU A 215 11.51 -9.89 23.94
N VAL A 216 10.93 -8.92 24.63
CA VAL A 216 9.99 -7.95 24.03
C VAL A 216 9.94 -6.67 24.87
N TYR A 217 9.69 -5.53 24.22
CA TYR A 217 9.63 -4.22 24.85
C TYR A 217 8.61 -3.28 24.18
N GLN A 218 8.16 -2.27 24.93
CA GLN A 218 7.32 -1.16 24.46
C GLN A 218 7.73 0.15 25.14
N ILE A 219 7.45 1.27 24.50
CA ILE A 219 7.66 2.63 25.03
C ILE A 219 6.32 3.36 25.07
N SER A 220 6.06 4.12 26.13
CA SER A 220 4.86 4.97 26.22
C SER A 220 4.91 6.09 25.18
N GLU A 221 3.74 6.60 24.78
CA GLU A 221 3.67 7.64 23.74
C GLU A 221 4.40 8.92 24.14
N ASN A 222 4.39 9.25 25.44
CA ASN A 222 5.16 10.36 26.00
C ASN A 222 6.65 10.05 26.26
N GLY A 223 7.08 8.82 25.98
CA GLY A 223 8.46 8.36 26.16
C GLY A 223 8.92 8.18 27.61
N LYS A 224 8.04 8.40 28.61
CA LYS A 224 8.42 8.35 30.03
C LYS A 224 8.71 6.94 30.55
N SER A 225 8.03 5.93 30.02
CA SER A 225 8.13 4.56 30.51
C SER A 225 8.49 3.58 29.40
N VAL A 226 9.46 2.70 29.67
CA VAL A 226 9.80 1.56 28.81
C VAL A 226 9.49 0.28 29.58
N VAL A 227 8.52 -0.51 29.11
CA VAL A 227 8.17 -1.81 29.68
C VAL A 227 8.81 -2.91 28.86
N PHE A 228 9.43 -3.89 29.51
CA PHE A 228 10.09 -5.00 28.82
C PHE A 228 10.12 -6.28 29.65
N LEU A 229 10.21 -7.41 28.94
CA LEU A 229 10.27 -8.74 29.53
C LEU A 229 11.69 -9.29 29.40
N GLN A 230 12.29 -9.72 30.51
CA GLN A 230 13.63 -10.24 30.61
C GLN A 230 13.63 -11.70 31.08
N GLU A 231 14.43 -12.55 30.45
CA GLU A 231 14.65 -13.94 30.85
C GLU A 231 15.81 -14.03 31.86
N GLU A 232 15.65 -14.85 32.90
CA GLU A 232 16.70 -15.20 33.84
C GLU A 232 16.91 -16.71 33.80
N LYS A 233 18.15 -17.13 33.47
CA LYS A 233 18.56 -18.54 33.51
C LYS A 233 19.32 -18.80 34.81
N ASN A 234 18.93 -19.84 35.54
CA ASN A 234 19.72 -20.35 36.66
C ASN A 234 20.74 -21.38 36.14
N ASP A 235 22.00 -21.26 36.56
CA ASP A 235 23.14 -22.10 36.11
C ASP A 235 22.97 -23.61 36.35
N ASN A 236 21.91 -24.06 37.03
CA ASN A 236 21.67 -25.46 37.36
C ASN A 236 20.22 -25.96 37.16
N ASP A 237 19.29 -25.16 36.58
CA ASP A 237 17.91 -25.62 36.39
C ASP A 237 17.37 -25.28 34.99
N THR A 238 16.58 -26.22 34.46
CA THR A 238 15.87 -26.15 33.17
C THR A 238 14.65 -25.21 33.18
N ILE A 239 14.51 -24.41 34.23
CA ILE A 239 13.33 -23.59 34.51
C ILE A 239 13.64 -22.14 34.12
N GLU A 240 12.97 -21.65 33.08
CA GLU A 240 13.09 -20.28 32.58
C GLU A 240 12.15 -19.35 33.37
N ILE A 241 12.71 -18.54 34.26
CA ILE A 241 11.95 -17.49 34.96
C ILE A 241 11.95 -16.23 34.10
N LYS A 242 10.77 -15.66 33.85
CA LYS A 242 10.62 -14.39 33.13
C LYS A 242 10.25 -13.26 34.10
N LYS A 243 10.94 -12.13 33.97
CA LYS A 243 10.78 -10.92 34.80
C LYS A 243 10.29 -9.76 33.95
N LEU A 244 9.19 -9.16 34.38
CA LEU A 244 8.59 -8.00 33.75
C LEU A 244 9.08 -6.73 34.44
N TYR A 245 9.79 -5.87 33.72
CA TYR A 245 10.32 -4.61 34.23
C TYR A 245 9.67 -3.39 33.58
N VAL A 246 9.65 -2.30 34.34
CA VAL A 246 9.40 -0.94 33.83
C VAL A 246 10.59 -0.07 34.17
N PHE A 247 11.16 0.57 33.15
CA PHE A 247 12.18 1.58 33.28
C PHE A 247 11.56 2.97 33.10
N ASP A 248 11.72 3.83 34.11
CA ASP A 248 11.29 5.23 34.09
C ASP A 248 12.45 6.10 33.58
N THR A 249 12.23 6.77 32.45
CA THR A 249 13.27 7.54 31.74
C THR A 249 13.54 8.91 32.38
N GLU A 250 12.64 9.43 33.22
CA GLU A 250 12.83 10.72 33.91
C GLU A 250 13.70 10.54 35.15
N THR A 251 13.43 9.49 35.93
CA THR A 251 14.14 9.14 37.16
C THR A 251 15.30 8.18 36.94
N GLU A 252 15.39 7.57 35.76
CA GLU A 252 16.34 6.50 35.41
C GLU A 252 16.30 5.32 36.39
N SER A 253 15.11 5.02 36.90
CA SER A 253 14.88 3.95 37.86
C SER A 253 14.24 2.73 37.21
N LEU A 254 14.62 1.54 37.69
CA LEU A 254 14.10 0.27 37.23
C LEU A 254 13.20 -0.33 38.31
N GLN A 255 11.97 -0.69 37.94
CA GLN A 255 11.00 -1.33 38.82
C GLN A 255 10.63 -2.72 38.27
N LEU A 256 10.72 -3.76 39.12
CA LEU A 256 10.16 -5.08 38.84
C LEU A 256 8.64 -5.06 39.08
N LEU A 257 7.86 -5.45 38.07
CA LEU A 257 6.41 -5.59 38.18
C LEU A 257 5.98 -7.01 38.52
N GLU A 258 6.58 -8.01 37.87
CA GLU A 258 6.20 -9.41 38.00
C GLU A 258 7.41 -10.32 37.74
N SER A 259 7.44 -11.49 38.39
CA SER A 259 8.46 -12.52 38.18
C SER A 259 7.81 -13.90 38.28
N ALA A 260 7.71 -14.60 37.16
CA ALA A 260 7.00 -15.88 37.11
C ALA A 260 7.59 -16.84 36.07
N GLU A 261 7.36 -18.13 36.28
CA GLU A 261 7.61 -19.20 35.31
C GLU A 261 6.37 -19.36 34.43
N GLY A 262 6.53 -19.18 33.11
CA GLY A 262 5.43 -19.25 32.15
C GLY A 262 5.63 -18.40 30.90
N GLU A 263 4.61 -18.38 30.04
CA GLU A 263 4.62 -17.62 28.77
C GLU A 263 3.93 -16.27 28.94
N PHE A 264 4.63 -15.19 28.59
CA PHE A 264 4.11 -13.83 28.56
C PHE A 264 3.87 -13.39 27.11
N LYS A 265 2.75 -12.72 26.84
CA LYS A 265 2.44 -12.15 25.51
C LYS A 265 1.86 -10.74 25.59
N GLN A 266 1.93 -10.06 24.45
CA GLN A 266 1.27 -8.78 24.19
C GLN A 266 1.42 -7.71 25.28
N LEU A 267 2.66 -7.26 25.54
CA LEU A 267 2.85 -6.13 26.44
C LEU A 267 2.29 -4.84 25.84
N SER A 268 1.60 -4.06 26.66
CA SER A 268 1.14 -2.72 26.30
C SER A 268 1.30 -1.74 27.46
N VAL A 269 1.45 -0.47 27.12
CA VAL A 269 1.59 0.66 28.06
C VAL A 269 0.67 1.78 27.59
N ASN A 270 -0.01 2.46 28.52
CA ASN A 270 -0.86 3.58 28.16
C ASN A 270 -0.05 4.82 27.75
N LYS A 271 -0.73 5.79 27.15
CA LYS A 271 -0.16 7.06 26.67
C LYS A 271 0.78 7.73 27.68
N ASN A 272 0.37 7.78 28.95
CA ASN A 272 1.09 8.49 30.01
C ASN A 272 2.21 7.67 30.68
N GLY A 273 2.30 6.36 30.44
CA GLY A 273 3.33 5.51 31.04
C GLY A 273 3.05 5.04 32.48
N GLU A 274 1.78 5.04 32.92
CA GLU A 274 1.38 4.69 34.30
C GLU A 274 0.58 3.38 34.41
N LEU A 275 0.05 2.89 33.29
CA LEU A 275 -0.72 1.66 33.20
C LEU A 275 -0.05 0.70 32.24
N PHE A 276 0.01 -0.57 32.64
CA PHE A 276 0.64 -1.65 31.90
C PHE A 276 -0.32 -2.82 31.80
N SER A 277 -0.32 -3.52 30.68
CA SER A 277 -1.06 -4.77 30.54
C SER A 277 -0.25 -5.82 29.79
N TRP A 278 -0.47 -7.08 30.13
CA TRP A 278 0.15 -8.23 29.46
C TRP A 278 -0.74 -9.45 29.59
N LEU A 279 -0.50 -10.43 28.72
CA LEU A 279 -1.07 -11.77 28.82
C LEU A 279 -0.05 -12.69 29.48
N PHE A 280 -0.52 -13.61 30.32
CA PHE A 280 0.33 -14.60 30.98
C PHE A 280 -0.36 -15.96 31.07
N SER A 281 0.40 -17.03 30.85
CA SER A 281 -0.02 -18.41 31.09
C SER A 281 1.09 -19.17 31.82
N ALA A 282 0.72 -19.82 32.94
CA ALA A 282 1.60 -20.74 33.65
C ALA A 282 1.47 -22.19 33.14
N ASP A 283 0.66 -22.41 32.09
CA ASP A 283 0.42 -23.74 31.54
C ASP A 283 1.65 -24.22 30.75
N THR A 284 2.00 -25.48 30.95
CA THR A 284 3.11 -26.17 30.27
C THR A 284 2.66 -27.00 29.07
N THR A 285 1.35 -27.05 28.80
CA THR A 285 0.80 -27.72 27.61
C THR A 285 1.16 -26.95 26.32
N ASP A 286 1.02 -27.64 25.18
CA ASP A 286 1.20 -27.02 23.86
C ASP A 286 0.07 -26.02 23.56
N VAL A 287 -1.12 -26.23 24.14
CA VAL A 287 -2.31 -25.39 23.95
C VAL A 287 -2.58 -24.58 25.20
N LYS A 288 -2.13 -23.32 25.19
CA LYS A 288 -2.19 -22.46 26.38
C LYS A 288 -3.45 -21.62 26.47
N VAL A 289 -3.98 -21.55 27.68
CA VAL A 289 -4.99 -20.56 28.09
C VAL A 289 -4.28 -19.38 28.76
N TYR A 290 -4.58 -18.17 28.31
CA TYR A 290 -3.98 -16.95 28.85
C TYR A 290 -4.93 -16.22 29.79
N ASP A 291 -4.33 -15.56 30.78
CA ASP A 291 -4.98 -14.56 31.62
C ASP A 291 -4.49 -13.16 31.23
N LEU A 292 -5.37 -12.16 31.34
CA LEU A 292 -5.02 -10.76 31.19
C LEU A 292 -4.64 -10.17 32.54
N PHE A 293 -3.49 -9.52 32.61
CA PHE A 293 -3.05 -8.74 33.75
C PHE A 293 -3.05 -7.25 33.40
N VAL A 294 -3.53 -6.42 34.34
CA VAL A 294 -3.53 -4.96 34.24
C VAL A 294 -2.94 -4.38 35.51
N HIS A 295 -1.82 -3.68 35.39
CA HIS A 295 -1.12 -3.06 36.51
C HIS A 295 -1.14 -1.53 36.41
N GLN A 296 -1.39 -0.89 37.55
CA GLN A 296 -1.27 0.55 37.71
C GLN A 296 -0.12 0.85 38.68
N THR A 297 0.77 1.77 38.32
CA THR A 297 1.89 2.21 39.18
C THR A 297 1.53 3.45 40.01
N GLY A 298 2.45 3.88 40.90
CA GLY A 298 2.29 5.08 41.73
C GLY A 298 1.56 4.86 43.07
N ARG A 299 0.98 5.93 43.65
CA ARG A 299 0.41 5.93 45.02
C ARG A 299 -0.79 4.99 45.22
N ARG A 300 -1.41 4.51 44.14
CA ARG A 300 -2.52 3.55 44.15
C ARG A 300 -2.16 2.26 43.40
N ALA A 301 -0.92 1.80 43.59
CA ALA A 301 -0.43 0.62 42.89
C ALA A 301 -1.36 -0.59 43.11
N ARG A 302 -1.80 -1.21 42.02
CA ARG A 302 -2.74 -2.35 42.03
C ARG A 302 -2.60 -3.15 40.76
N THR A 303 -2.80 -4.47 40.88
CA THR A 303 -2.85 -5.40 39.75
C THR A 303 -4.22 -6.06 39.71
N HIS A 304 -4.83 -6.10 38.53
CA HIS A 304 -6.02 -6.89 38.24
C HIS A 304 -5.63 -8.07 37.35
N ARG A 305 -6.28 -9.21 37.55
CA ARG A 305 -6.13 -10.44 36.76
C ARG A 305 -7.52 -10.83 36.27
N ILE A 306 -7.63 -11.12 34.98
CA ILE A 306 -8.86 -11.57 34.32
C ILE A 306 -8.56 -12.96 33.73
N THR A 307 -9.37 -13.95 34.09
CA THR A 307 -9.19 -15.35 33.71
C THR A 307 -10.41 -15.88 32.93
N ALA A 308 -10.30 -17.13 32.48
CA ALA A 308 -11.42 -17.83 31.86
C ALA A 308 -12.60 -18.15 32.80
N ASP A 309 -12.42 -17.96 34.12
CA ASP A 309 -13.43 -18.23 35.14
C ASP A 309 -14.10 -16.94 35.67
N ASP A 310 -13.77 -15.78 35.10
CA ASP A 310 -14.42 -14.51 35.42
C ASP A 310 -15.93 -14.56 35.12
N GLU A 311 -16.73 -13.93 35.99
CA GLU A 311 -18.20 -13.98 35.95
C GLU A 311 -18.80 -13.55 34.60
N ASN A 312 -18.14 -12.59 33.91
CA ASN A 312 -18.59 -12.05 32.63
C ASN A 312 -17.85 -12.65 31.41
N MET A 313 -16.99 -13.64 31.60
CA MET A 313 -16.42 -14.42 30.50
C MET A 313 -17.50 -15.35 29.93
N PRO A 314 -17.73 -15.40 28.60
CA PRO A 314 -18.65 -16.37 28.03
C PRO A 314 -18.23 -17.81 28.37
N ALA A 315 -19.21 -18.71 28.48
CA ALA A 315 -18.94 -20.13 28.67
C ALA A 315 -18.01 -20.63 27.56
N ASP A 316 -17.03 -21.44 27.93
CA ASP A 316 -16.02 -22.00 27.03
C ASP A 316 -15.19 -20.95 26.27
N PHE A 317 -15.05 -19.73 26.79
CA PHE A 317 -14.13 -18.71 26.24
C PHE A 317 -12.94 -18.46 27.18
N ALA A 318 -11.88 -17.86 26.62
CA ALA A 318 -10.72 -17.37 27.33
C ALA A 318 -10.16 -16.10 26.69
N VAL A 319 -9.18 -15.47 27.33
CA VAL A 319 -8.44 -14.34 26.75
C VAL A 319 -7.64 -14.83 25.54
N SER A 320 -7.80 -14.12 24.42
CA SER A 320 -7.14 -14.45 23.16
C SER A 320 -5.79 -13.75 23.02
N GLU A 321 -4.78 -14.51 22.63
CA GLU A 321 -3.46 -13.99 22.25
C GLU A 321 -3.40 -13.40 20.83
N HIS A 322 -4.49 -13.46 20.06
CA HIS A 322 -4.51 -13.06 18.65
C HIS A 322 -5.01 -11.62 18.40
N GLN A 323 -5.49 -10.94 19.44
CA GLN A 323 -5.94 -9.55 19.36
C GLN A 323 -5.18 -8.66 20.33
N SER A 324 -4.62 -7.56 19.85
CA SER A 324 -3.74 -6.68 20.61
C SER A 324 -4.44 -5.96 21.77
N LEU A 325 -3.75 -5.88 22.92
CA LEU A 325 -4.15 -5.03 24.04
C LEU A 325 -4.03 -3.53 23.71
N SER A 326 -4.98 -2.73 24.19
CA SER A 326 -4.95 -1.27 24.06
C SER A 326 -5.69 -0.57 25.20
N PHE A 327 -5.29 0.65 25.54
CA PHE A 327 -5.95 1.48 26.56
C PHE A 327 -6.84 2.54 25.92
N SER A 328 -7.93 2.90 26.60
CA SER A 328 -8.62 4.17 26.36
C SER A 328 -7.69 5.35 26.68
N ASP A 329 -7.80 6.45 25.95
CA ASP A 329 -6.97 7.65 26.15
C ASP A 329 -7.07 8.23 27.57
N ASP A 330 -8.24 8.13 28.21
CA ASP A 330 -8.44 8.60 29.58
C ASP A 330 -7.92 7.63 30.67
N GLY A 331 -7.37 6.48 30.25
CA GLY A 331 -6.80 5.45 31.12
C GLY A 331 -7.81 4.68 31.97
N ARG A 332 -9.11 4.75 31.70
CA ARG A 332 -10.14 4.06 32.51
C ARG A 332 -10.41 2.63 32.07
N ARG A 333 -10.03 2.25 30.85
CA ARG A 333 -10.37 0.98 30.22
C ARG A 333 -9.16 0.32 29.56
N VAL A 334 -9.14 -1.01 29.57
CA VAL A 334 -8.26 -1.83 28.73
C VAL A 334 -9.12 -2.66 27.78
N PHE A 335 -8.84 -2.61 26.50
CA PHE A 335 -9.47 -3.45 25.48
C PHE A 335 -8.57 -4.64 25.16
N PHE A 336 -9.20 -5.80 25.00
CA PHE A 336 -8.53 -7.07 24.72
C PHE A 336 -9.46 -7.98 23.90
N GLY A 337 -8.92 -9.07 23.35
CA GLY A 337 -9.73 -10.07 22.68
C GLY A 337 -10.05 -11.26 23.57
N ILE A 338 -11.23 -11.84 23.35
CA ILE A 338 -11.61 -13.16 23.84
C ILE A 338 -11.91 -14.09 22.67
N ALA A 339 -11.71 -15.39 22.86
CA ALA A 339 -12.02 -16.41 21.86
C ALA A 339 -12.49 -17.68 22.58
N PRO A 340 -13.16 -18.62 21.86
CA PRO A 340 -13.38 -19.96 22.39
C PRO A 340 -12.08 -20.56 22.95
N LYS A 341 -12.18 -21.28 24.06
CA LYS A 341 -11.04 -21.96 24.69
C LYS A 341 -10.41 -22.87 23.65
N PRO A 342 -9.09 -22.79 23.47
CA PRO A 342 -8.43 -23.67 22.53
C PRO A 342 -8.49 -25.11 23.08
N GLU A 343 -8.87 -26.07 22.22
CA GLU A 343 -8.93 -27.48 22.57
C GLU A 343 -7.63 -28.18 22.15
N GLU A 344 -7.12 -29.07 22.99
CA GLU A 344 -6.05 -29.99 22.56
C GLU A 344 -6.59 -30.95 21.51
N GLU A 345 -6.00 -30.92 20.31
CA GLU A 345 -6.27 -31.93 19.31
C GLU A 345 -5.87 -33.29 19.88
N LYS A 346 -6.83 -34.22 19.94
CA LYS A 346 -6.57 -35.58 20.40
C LYS A 346 -5.52 -36.23 19.49
N GLU A 347 -4.55 -36.92 20.09
CA GLU A 347 -3.56 -37.68 19.32
C GLU A 347 -4.26 -38.64 18.35
N ASP A 348 -4.07 -38.37 17.06
CA ASP A 348 -4.65 -39.18 16.00
C ASP A 348 -3.76 -40.40 15.76
N THR A 349 -4.31 -41.58 16.02
CA THR A 349 -3.60 -42.86 15.87
C THR A 349 -3.45 -43.31 14.42
N LEU A 350 -4.14 -42.66 13.48
CA LEU A 350 -4.06 -42.99 12.06
C LEU A 350 -2.78 -42.42 11.42
N LEU A 351 -2.17 -43.22 10.55
CA LEU A 351 -1.08 -42.76 9.69
C LEU A 351 -1.62 -41.80 8.61
N ASP A 352 -0.78 -40.92 8.10
CA ASP A 352 -1.17 -39.93 7.09
C ASP A 352 -1.76 -40.53 5.79
N ASP A 353 -1.38 -41.76 5.43
CA ASP A 353 -1.92 -42.49 4.28
C ASP A 353 -3.26 -43.19 4.56
N GLU A 354 -3.65 -43.30 5.84
CA GLU A 354 -4.96 -43.78 6.27
C GLU A 354 -6.00 -42.64 6.38
N LYS A 355 -5.54 -41.38 6.33
CA LYS A 355 -6.38 -40.18 6.39
C LYS A 355 -6.82 -39.74 5.00
N TYR A 356 -8.13 -39.63 4.79
CA TYR A 356 -8.66 -38.99 3.58
C TYR A 356 -8.54 -37.46 3.70
N LYS A 357 -8.25 -36.79 2.58
CA LYS A 357 -8.24 -35.32 2.46
C LYS A 357 -9.41 -34.92 1.56
N LEU A 358 -10.50 -34.42 2.15
CA LEU A 358 -11.77 -34.17 1.48
C LEU A 358 -12.27 -32.76 1.78
N ASP A 359 -12.55 -31.99 0.73
CA ASP A 359 -13.31 -30.73 0.83
C ASP A 359 -14.76 -31.00 0.39
N ILE A 360 -15.73 -30.81 1.29
CA ILE A 360 -17.16 -30.90 0.95
C ILE A 360 -17.68 -29.50 0.67
N TRP A 361 -18.15 -29.25 -0.55
CA TRP A 361 -18.77 -27.98 -0.93
C TRP A 361 -20.29 -28.11 -0.78
N HIS A 362 -20.89 -27.37 0.14
CA HIS A 362 -22.33 -27.39 0.36
C HIS A 362 -22.97 -26.09 -0.18
N TRP A 363 -24.11 -26.22 -0.85
CA TRP A 363 -24.73 -25.11 -1.58
C TRP A 363 -25.26 -23.98 -0.68
N GLN A 364 -25.38 -24.24 0.63
CA GLN A 364 -25.77 -23.25 1.65
C GLN A 364 -24.60 -22.70 2.45
N ASP A 365 -23.35 -23.08 2.12
CA ASP A 365 -22.18 -22.54 2.81
C ASP A 365 -22.19 -21.00 2.74
N PRO A 366 -22.02 -20.28 3.86
CA PRO A 366 -21.92 -18.83 3.85
C PRO A 366 -20.77 -18.33 2.97
N LEU A 367 -19.64 -19.06 2.99
CA LEU A 367 -18.48 -18.82 2.15
C LEU A 367 -18.06 -20.12 1.46
N LEU A 368 -17.61 -20.06 0.22
CA LEU A 368 -17.11 -21.24 -0.49
C LEU A 368 -15.89 -21.85 0.20
N GLN A 369 -15.70 -23.17 0.11
CA GLN A 369 -14.53 -23.87 0.68
C GLN A 369 -13.19 -23.26 0.27
N SER A 370 -13.09 -22.79 -0.98
CA SER A 370 -11.90 -22.08 -1.46
C SER A 370 -11.66 -20.74 -0.73
N GLN A 371 -12.71 -20.01 -0.34
CA GLN A 371 -12.59 -18.82 0.51
C GLN A 371 -12.25 -19.19 1.95
N GLN A 372 -12.88 -20.22 2.51
CA GLN A 372 -12.58 -20.72 3.85
C GLN A 372 -11.10 -21.12 3.96
N LYS A 373 -10.55 -21.81 2.95
CA LYS A 373 -9.14 -22.17 2.89
C LYS A 373 -8.21 -20.95 2.88
N VAL A 374 -8.54 -19.91 2.13
CA VAL A 374 -7.78 -18.65 2.12
C VAL A 374 -7.87 -17.93 3.46
N ASN A 375 -9.05 -17.99 4.09
CA ASN A 375 -9.34 -17.35 5.37
C ASN A 375 -8.89 -18.16 6.59
N LEU A 376 -8.49 -19.42 6.44
CA LEU A 376 -8.26 -20.37 7.53
C LEU A 376 -7.43 -19.78 8.68
N ARG A 377 -6.28 -19.17 8.38
CA ARG A 377 -5.43 -18.55 9.42
C ARG A 377 -6.08 -17.36 10.12
N ARG A 378 -6.92 -16.60 9.41
CA ARG A 378 -7.68 -15.49 10.00
C ARG A 378 -8.78 -16.05 10.90
N ASP A 379 -9.53 -17.03 10.41
CA ASP A 379 -10.67 -17.61 11.12
C ASP A 379 -10.21 -18.37 12.38
N GLN A 380 -9.09 -19.09 12.31
CA GLN A 380 -8.43 -19.71 13.49
C GLN A 380 -7.94 -18.69 14.52
N ARG A 381 -7.67 -17.45 14.09
CA ARG A 381 -7.21 -16.36 14.95
C ARG A 381 -8.33 -15.39 15.32
N GLN A 382 -9.57 -15.69 14.96
CA GLN A 382 -10.72 -14.84 15.22
C GLN A 382 -10.82 -14.60 16.73
N SER A 383 -10.94 -13.32 17.08
CA SER A 383 -11.08 -12.86 18.45
C SER A 383 -12.18 -11.81 18.52
N TYR A 384 -12.82 -11.72 19.66
CA TYR A 384 -13.96 -10.84 19.91
C TYR A 384 -13.57 -9.78 20.93
N ASP A 385 -13.82 -8.51 20.63
CA ASP A 385 -13.54 -7.41 21.53
C ASP A 385 -14.24 -7.57 22.89
N ALA A 386 -13.45 -7.39 23.95
CA ALA A 386 -13.88 -7.23 25.32
C ALA A 386 -13.19 -6.01 25.94
N VAL A 387 -13.73 -5.54 27.06
CA VAL A 387 -13.20 -4.40 27.81
C VAL A 387 -13.13 -4.70 29.30
N PHE A 388 -12.05 -4.28 29.94
CA PHE A 388 -11.90 -4.29 31.38
C PHE A 388 -11.94 -2.85 31.92
N HIS A 389 -12.82 -2.58 32.89
CA HIS A 389 -12.98 -1.26 33.50
C HIS A 389 -12.17 -1.17 34.80
N LEU A 390 -11.10 -0.36 34.81
CA LEU A 390 -10.17 -0.29 35.95
C LEU A 390 -10.82 0.23 37.25
N ARG A 391 -11.89 1.02 37.17
CA ARG A 391 -12.52 1.61 38.36
C ARG A 391 -13.45 0.64 39.07
N SER A 392 -14.29 -0.06 38.32
CA SER A 392 -15.25 -1.04 38.85
C SER A 392 -14.62 -2.42 39.02
N GLY A 393 -13.55 -2.73 38.30
CA GLY A 393 -12.84 -4.01 38.38
C GLY A 393 -13.57 -5.16 37.69
N ASN A 394 -14.43 -4.88 36.70
CA ASN A 394 -15.19 -5.88 35.96
C ASN A 394 -14.86 -5.84 34.45
N MET A 395 -14.95 -7.00 33.80
CA MET A 395 -14.93 -7.10 32.34
C MET A 395 -16.34 -7.08 31.73
N VAL A 396 -16.42 -6.69 30.46
CA VAL A 396 -17.63 -6.69 29.65
C VAL A 396 -17.27 -7.17 28.24
N THR A 397 -18.10 -8.04 27.67
CA THR A 397 -17.95 -8.51 26.28
C THR A 397 -18.64 -7.54 25.32
N LEU A 398 -17.97 -7.16 24.24
CA LEU A 398 -18.47 -6.19 23.27
C LEU A 398 -18.86 -6.88 21.96
N ALA A 399 -18.03 -7.79 21.47
CA ALA A 399 -18.27 -8.60 20.27
C ALA A 399 -18.62 -10.06 20.61
N GLY A 400 -19.10 -10.80 19.61
CA GLY A 400 -19.37 -12.24 19.70
C GLY A 400 -19.57 -12.84 18.32
N GLU A 401 -19.88 -14.13 18.24
CA GLU A 401 -20.02 -14.85 16.96
C GLU A 401 -21.11 -14.26 16.06
N ASP A 402 -22.13 -13.61 16.63
CA ASP A 402 -23.23 -12.95 15.91
C ASP A 402 -22.85 -11.54 15.42
N ILE A 403 -22.04 -10.81 16.18
CA ILE A 403 -21.57 -9.45 15.89
C ILE A 403 -20.05 -9.42 16.12
N PRO A 404 -19.27 -9.88 15.12
CA PRO A 404 -17.85 -10.13 15.29
C PRO A 404 -17.02 -8.84 15.35
N ASP A 405 -17.48 -7.76 14.71
CA ASP A 405 -16.69 -6.56 14.51
C ASP A 405 -17.19 -5.39 15.39
N ILE A 406 -16.28 -4.76 16.13
CA ILE A 406 -16.54 -3.55 16.92
C ILE A 406 -15.66 -2.40 16.43
N SER A 407 -16.31 -1.29 16.09
CA SER A 407 -15.67 0.00 15.81
C SER A 407 -15.79 0.91 17.03
N LYS A 408 -14.66 1.19 17.66
CA LYS A 408 -14.53 2.05 18.84
C LYS A 408 -14.50 3.53 18.41
N ASP A 409 -14.81 4.44 19.32
CA ASP A 409 -14.48 5.85 19.09
C ASP A 409 -12.96 6.04 19.08
N ARG A 410 -12.49 7.17 18.54
CA ARG A 410 -11.06 7.36 18.31
C ARG A 410 -10.22 7.29 19.58
N TYR A 411 -10.81 7.65 20.73
CA TYR A 411 -10.16 7.70 22.03
C TYR A 411 -10.45 6.48 22.92
N GLY A 412 -11.37 5.60 22.52
CA GLY A 412 -11.87 4.51 23.36
C GLY A 412 -12.65 4.97 24.60
N ASN A 413 -13.07 6.24 24.64
CA ASN A 413 -13.69 6.87 25.80
C ASN A 413 -15.22 6.86 25.73
N ALA A 414 -15.82 6.63 24.57
CA ALA A 414 -17.28 6.65 24.42
C ALA A 414 -17.95 5.53 25.22
N ASP A 415 -19.14 5.79 25.76
CA ASP A 415 -19.91 4.79 26.50
C ASP A 415 -20.65 3.80 25.60
N GLN A 416 -20.70 4.08 24.30
CA GLN A 416 -21.30 3.22 23.29
C GLN A 416 -20.37 3.13 22.09
N PHE A 417 -20.28 1.95 21.49
CA PHE A 417 -19.52 1.69 20.28
C PHE A 417 -20.43 1.16 19.16
N MET A 418 -19.91 1.16 17.93
CA MET A 418 -20.61 0.61 16.78
C MET A 418 -20.22 -0.84 16.56
N GLY A 419 -21.18 -1.76 16.56
CA GLY A 419 -20.99 -3.14 16.13
C GLY A 419 -21.42 -3.35 14.68
N SER A 420 -20.82 -4.31 13.98
CA SER A 420 -21.27 -4.70 12.64
C SER A 420 -21.20 -6.20 12.41
N SER A 421 -22.14 -6.72 11.62
CA SER A 421 -22.16 -8.13 11.21
C SER A 421 -22.56 -8.28 9.75
N ASN A 422 -21.79 -9.05 8.98
CA ASN A 422 -22.15 -9.45 7.62
C ASN A 422 -22.65 -10.89 7.52
N ILE A 423 -22.69 -11.62 8.65
CA ILE A 423 -22.95 -13.06 8.70
C ILE A 423 -24.25 -13.45 7.97
N PRO A 424 -25.37 -12.72 8.13
CA PRO A 424 -26.62 -13.06 7.43
C PRO A 424 -26.53 -13.01 5.89
N TYR A 425 -25.53 -12.29 5.34
CA TYR A 425 -25.45 -11.94 3.93
C TYR A 425 -24.22 -12.55 3.22
N GLN A 426 -23.38 -13.33 3.91
CA GLN A 426 -22.09 -13.79 3.38
C GLN A 426 -22.21 -14.58 2.07
N ARG A 427 -23.28 -15.36 1.89
CA ARG A 427 -23.48 -16.15 0.66
C ARG A 427 -23.49 -15.27 -0.59
N GLU A 428 -24.03 -14.06 -0.47
CA GLU A 428 -24.17 -13.10 -1.56
C GLU A 428 -22.83 -12.55 -2.07
N ILE A 429 -21.76 -12.64 -1.26
CA ILE A 429 -20.40 -12.24 -1.66
C ILE A 429 -19.98 -12.92 -2.98
N SER A 430 -20.50 -14.13 -3.22
CA SER A 430 -20.26 -14.90 -4.45
C SER A 430 -20.65 -14.15 -5.72
N TRP A 431 -21.77 -13.41 -5.73
CA TRP A 431 -22.28 -12.71 -6.92
C TRP A 431 -22.31 -11.18 -6.81
N LEU A 432 -22.27 -10.61 -5.61
CA LEU A 432 -22.21 -9.15 -5.40
C LEU A 432 -20.78 -8.63 -5.18
N GLY A 433 -19.83 -9.51 -4.84
CA GLY A 433 -18.45 -9.13 -4.52
C GLY A 433 -18.28 -8.42 -3.18
N GLY A 434 -19.37 -8.28 -2.42
CA GLY A 434 -19.43 -7.77 -1.06
C GLY A 434 -20.77 -8.14 -0.44
N ALA A 435 -20.86 -8.07 0.89
CA ALA A 435 -22.08 -8.34 1.63
C ALA A 435 -22.57 -7.05 2.30
N GLY A 436 -23.90 -6.90 2.38
CA GLY A 436 -24.52 -5.95 3.30
C GLY A 436 -24.11 -6.23 4.74
N ARG A 437 -24.31 -5.25 5.62
CA ARG A 437 -23.97 -5.36 7.05
C ARG A 437 -25.09 -4.86 7.94
N ASP A 438 -25.45 -5.62 8.94
CA ASP A 438 -26.27 -5.10 10.04
C ASP A 438 -25.38 -4.27 10.96
N ILE A 439 -25.90 -3.13 11.42
CA ILE A 439 -25.17 -2.19 12.28
C ILE A 439 -25.88 -2.11 13.62
N TYR A 440 -25.07 -2.17 14.68
CA TYR A 440 -25.50 -2.16 16.06
C TYR A 440 -24.83 -1.02 16.82
N ILE A 441 -25.49 -0.61 17.89
CA ILE A 441 -24.88 0.11 19.00
C ILE A 441 -24.66 -0.89 20.13
N VAL A 442 -23.47 -0.88 20.71
CA VAL A 442 -23.06 -1.73 21.84
C VAL A 442 -22.70 -0.84 23.01
N ASP A 443 -23.38 -1.01 24.14
CA ASP A 443 -23.06 -0.31 25.38
C ASP A 443 -21.80 -0.90 26.03
N VAL A 444 -20.77 -0.08 26.23
CA VAL A 444 -19.44 -0.52 26.67
C VAL A 444 -19.42 -0.93 28.15
N ASN A 445 -20.40 -0.46 28.93
CA ASN A 445 -20.49 -0.71 30.36
C ASN A 445 -21.30 -1.97 30.69
N THR A 446 -22.18 -2.42 29.78
CA THR A 446 -23.10 -3.53 30.00
C THR A 446 -23.04 -4.64 28.94
N GLY A 447 -22.47 -4.37 27.77
CA GLY A 447 -22.45 -5.29 26.62
C GLY A 447 -23.78 -5.39 25.88
N GLN A 448 -24.80 -4.62 26.29
CA GLN A 448 -26.11 -4.63 25.64
C GLN A 448 -26.01 -4.11 24.21
N ARG A 449 -26.68 -4.80 23.29
CA ARG A 449 -26.61 -4.54 21.85
C ARG A 449 -27.97 -4.14 21.32
N LYS A 450 -28.00 -3.13 20.45
CA LYS A 450 -29.21 -2.68 19.76
C LYS A 450 -28.92 -2.51 18.27
N GLN A 451 -29.66 -3.22 17.42
CA GLN A 451 -29.59 -3.02 15.98
C GLN A 451 -30.20 -1.66 15.61
N ILE A 452 -29.51 -0.90 14.79
CA ILE A 452 -29.96 0.41 14.30
C ILE A 452 -30.11 0.46 12.78
N LEU A 453 -29.38 -0.38 12.04
CA LEU A 453 -29.53 -0.54 10.60
C LEU A 453 -29.54 -2.01 10.24
N GLU A 454 -30.48 -2.40 9.39
CA GLU A 454 -30.49 -3.69 8.71
C GLU A 454 -29.87 -3.48 7.32
N ARG A 455 -28.94 -4.35 6.96
CA ARG A 455 -28.35 -4.43 5.61
C ARG A 455 -27.84 -3.09 5.04
N ALA A 456 -26.92 -2.43 5.75
CA ALA A 456 -26.19 -1.29 5.21
C ALA A 456 -25.30 -1.70 4.02
N GLU A 457 -25.52 -1.07 2.88
CA GLU A 457 -24.81 -1.35 1.61
C GLU A 457 -23.56 -0.46 1.41
N ALA A 458 -23.53 0.71 2.05
CA ALA A 458 -22.40 1.65 2.00
C ALA A 458 -21.57 1.59 3.29
N ASN A 459 -20.43 2.30 3.28
CA ASN A 459 -19.62 2.44 4.49
C ASN A 459 -20.36 3.28 5.53
N VAL A 460 -20.16 2.91 6.80
CA VAL A 460 -20.75 3.55 7.96
C VAL A 460 -19.61 4.08 8.82
N HIS A 461 -19.75 5.31 9.31
CA HIS A 461 -18.70 6.05 10.01
C HIS A 461 -19.17 6.38 11.42
N PHE A 462 -18.38 6.01 12.42
CA PHE A 462 -18.59 6.44 13.80
C PHE A 462 -17.91 7.80 14.02
N SER A 463 -18.57 8.72 14.72
CA SER A 463 -18.01 10.06 14.97
C SER A 463 -16.81 9.99 15.92
N VAL A 464 -16.01 11.06 15.97
CA VAL A 464 -14.72 11.07 16.69
C VAL A 464 -14.90 10.77 18.17
N LYS A 465 -15.96 11.31 18.79
CA LYS A 465 -16.33 11.01 20.19
C LYS A 465 -17.45 9.97 20.34
N GLY A 466 -17.90 9.36 19.24
CA GLY A 466 -18.94 8.34 19.26
C GLY A 466 -20.36 8.83 19.58
N ASN A 467 -20.65 10.13 19.40
CA ASN A 467 -22.00 10.67 19.61
C ASN A 467 -22.97 10.38 18.44
N TYR A 468 -22.43 10.11 17.25
CA TYR A 468 -23.20 9.89 16.03
C TYR A 468 -22.65 8.75 15.19
N ILE A 469 -23.53 8.12 14.43
CA ILE A 469 -23.19 7.24 13.32
C ILE A 469 -23.65 7.91 12.03
N LEU A 470 -22.76 8.04 11.06
CA LEU A 470 -23.04 8.57 9.73
C LEU A 470 -23.05 7.42 8.72
N TYR A 471 -24.06 7.37 7.87
CA TYR A 471 -24.13 6.39 6.79
C TYR A 471 -24.76 7.00 5.54
N TYR A 472 -24.39 6.44 4.39
CA TYR A 472 -25.02 6.76 3.11
C TYR A 472 -26.03 5.66 2.76
N ASP A 473 -27.26 6.05 2.44
CA ASP A 473 -28.30 5.14 1.95
C ASP A 473 -28.32 5.24 0.41
N PRO A 474 -27.90 4.19 -0.33
CA PRO A 474 -27.86 4.23 -1.78
C PRO A 474 -29.23 4.08 -2.45
N PHE A 475 -30.27 3.67 -1.71
CA PHE A 475 -31.64 3.61 -2.25
C PHE A 475 -32.31 4.98 -2.22
N GLN A 476 -32.03 5.76 -1.18
CA GLN A 476 -32.51 7.13 -1.02
C GLN A 476 -31.53 8.18 -1.57
N GLU A 477 -30.36 7.75 -2.00
CA GLU A 477 -29.26 8.60 -2.51
C GLU A 477 -28.87 9.73 -1.54
N ALA A 478 -28.92 9.45 -0.23
CA ALA A 478 -28.81 10.47 0.81
C ALA A 478 -27.93 10.05 1.99
N TRP A 479 -27.32 11.05 2.62
CA TRP A 479 -26.58 10.89 3.87
C TRP A 479 -27.50 11.02 5.07
N PHE A 480 -27.30 10.13 6.03
CA PHE A 480 -28.04 10.08 7.29
C PHE A 480 -27.10 10.12 8.48
N SER A 481 -27.51 10.81 9.53
CA SER A 481 -26.91 10.68 10.86
C SER A 481 -27.90 10.00 11.81
N TYR A 482 -27.43 8.98 12.51
CA TYR A 482 -28.06 8.43 13.68
C TYR A 482 -27.43 9.06 14.94
N SER A 483 -28.27 9.63 15.81
CA SER A 483 -27.82 10.14 17.10
C SER A 483 -27.93 9.06 18.16
N VAL A 484 -26.79 8.77 18.79
CA VAL A 484 -26.65 7.73 19.81
C VAL A 484 -27.48 8.07 21.06
N ARG A 485 -27.44 9.33 21.49
CA ARG A 485 -28.20 9.79 22.67
C ARG A 485 -29.70 9.91 22.42
N ASP A 486 -30.09 10.45 21.27
CA ASP A 486 -31.50 10.74 20.98
C ASP A 486 -32.22 9.53 20.35
N ASP A 487 -31.49 8.48 19.99
CA ASP A 487 -32.01 7.25 19.37
C ASP A 487 -32.84 7.53 18.10
N ALA A 488 -32.28 8.33 17.20
CA ALA A 488 -33.01 8.85 16.04
C ALA A 488 -32.13 9.00 14.80
N HIS A 489 -32.66 8.53 13.66
CA HIS A 489 -32.11 8.75 12.32
C HIS A 489 -32.57 10.10 11.77
N ARG A 490 -31.68 10.79 11.08
CA ARG A 490 -31.94 12.09 10.44
C ARG A 490 -31.32 12.13 9.07
N ASN A 491 -32.13 12.43 8.06
CA ASN A 491 -31.62 12.66 6.72
C ASN A 491 -30.99 14.06 6.66
N LEU A 492 -29.72 14.12 6.23
CA LEU A 492 -28.94 15.36 6.20
C LEU A 492 -28.92 16.03 4.83
N THR A 493 -29.23 15.30 3.75
CA THR A 493 -29.05 15.79 2.37
C THR A 493 -30.32 15.76 1.51
N ALA A 494 -31.43 15.21 1.98
CA ALA A 494 -32.67 15.08 1.19
C ALA A 494 -33.23 16.40 0.64
N GLN A 495 -32.92 17.54 1.27
CA GLN A 495 -33.40 18.85 0.84
C GLN A 495 -32.45 19.54 -0.14
N LEU A 496 -31.31 18.93 -0.46
CA LEU A 496 -30.29 19.48 -1.35
C LEU A 496 -30.48 18.91 -2.75
N ASP A 497 -30.56 19.79 -3.75
CA ASP A 497 -30.62 19.43 -5.17
C ASP A 497 -29.21 19.17 -5.72
N VAL A 498 -28.49 18.23 -5.10
CA VAL A 498 -27.09 17.90 -5.37
C VAL A 498 -26.84 16.41 -5.17
N SER A 499 -26.16 15.77 -6.14
CA SER A 499 -25.74 14.38 -6.02
C SER A 499 -24.48 14.24 -5.15
N PHE A 500 -24.55 13.36 -4.13
CA PHE A 500 -23.43 13.04 -3.24
C PHE A 500 -22.71 11.74 -3.61
N TYR A 501 -23.04 11.15 -4.76
CA TYR A 501 -22.43 9.95 -5.31
C TYR A 501 -21.74 10.22 -6.63
N ASN A 502 -20.87 9.28 -7.03
CA ASN A 502 -20.15 9.34 -8.29
C ASN A 502 -21.13 9.24 -9.47
N GLU A 503 -21.43 10.38 -10.10
CA GLU A 503 -22.32 10.44 -11.26
C GLU A 503 -21.75 9.73 -12.50
N ASP A 504 -20.44 9.46 -12.51
CA ASP A 504 -19.76 8.77 -13.60
C ASP A 504 -19.82 7.23 -13.49
N ASN A 505 -20.58 6.69 -12.53
CA ASN A 505 -20.70 5.26 -12.29
C ASN A 505 -21.35 4.52 -13.47
N ASP A 506 -20.53 3.78 -14.22
CA ASP A 506 -20.95 2.99 -15.39
C ASP A 506 -20.98 1.47 -15.12
N ILE A 507 -21.06 1.08 -13.85
CA ILE A 507 -21.19 -0.32 -13.43
C ILE A 507 -22.60 -0.61 -12.90
N PRO A 508 -23.16 -1.81 -13.12
CA PRO A 508 -24.48 -2.22 -12.63
C PRO A 508 -24.47 -2.56 -11.13
N ARG A 509 -24.12 -1.55 -10.32
CA ARG A 509 -24.14 -1.54 -8.86
C ARG A 509 -24.44 -0.10 -8.40
N PHE A 510 -24.91 0.06 -7.17
CA PHE A 510 -25.06 1.37 -6.55
C PHE A 510 -23.81 2.24 -6.70
N ALA A 511 -24.01 3.48 -7.15
CA ALA A 511 -22.96 4.46 -7.23
C ALA A 511 -22.40 4.74 -5.83
N ARG A 512 -21.07 4.79 -5.73
CA ARG A 512 -20.41 5.06 -4.45
C ARG A 512 -20.53 6.54 -4.09
N PRO A 513 -20.73 6.88 -2.80
CA PRO A 513 -20.69 8.26 -2.36
C PRO A 513 -19.28 8.84 -2.54
N TRP A 514 -19.17 10.16 -2.71
CA TRP A 514 -17.89 10.88 -2.78
C TRP A 514 -17.14 10.91 -1.45
N GLY A 515 -17.80 10.53 -0.35
CA GLY A 515 -17.21 10.33 0.97
C GLY A 515 -17.26 11.57 1.87
N ILE A 516 -16.47 11.52 2.94
CA ILE A 516 -16.42 12.58 3.96
C ILE A 516 -15.00 13.12 4.12
N ALA A 517 -14.87 14.40 4.46
CA ALA A 517 -13.59 15.01 4.81
C ALA A 517 -13.20 14.72 6.27
N GLY A 518 -14.19 14.74 7.18
CA GLY A 518 -13.98 14.51 8.59
C GLY A 518 -15.04 15.18 9.47
N TRP A 519 -14.85 15.07 10.78
CA TRP A 519 -15.72 15.67 11.80
C TRP A 519 -15.07 16.93 12.36
N GLY A 520 -15.89 17.94 12.63
CA GLY A 520 -15.46 19.09 13.42
C GLY A 520 -15.23 18.71 14.88
N LYS A 521 -14.65 19.64 15.64
CA LYS A 521 -14.42 19.47 17.08
C LYS A 521 -15.70 19.08 17.80
N ASP A 522 -15.57 18.20 18.79
CA ASP A 522 -16.67 17.75 19.66
C ASP A 522 -17.91 17.17 18.91
N ASP A 523 -17.71 16.66 17.68
CA ASP A 523 -18.77 16.19 16.79
C ASP A 523 -19.84 17.27 16.49
N GLU A 524 -19.49 18.57 16.51
CA GLU A 524 -20.46 19.66 16.30
C GLU A 524 -20.96 19.77 14.86
N TYR A 525 -20.14 19.37 13.90
CA TYR A 525 -20.48 19.32 12.48
C TYR A 525 -19.66 18.23 11.79
N LEU A 526 -20.02 17.91 10.55
CA LEU A 526 -19.22 17.08 9.66
C LEU A 526 -19.09 17.73 8.28
N LEU A 527 -18.02 17.36 7.57
CA LEU A 527 -17.78 17.78 6.20
C LEU A 527 -17.95 16.58 5.26
N ILE A 528 -18.82 16.72 4.26
CA ILE A 528 -19.02 15.71 3.21
C ILE A 528 -18.70 16.28 1.83
N TYR A 529 -18.37 15.40 0.90
CA TYR A 529 -18.05 15.77 -0.47
C TYR A 529 -19.25 15.55 -1.40
N ASP A 530 -19.45 16.48 -2.33
CA ASP A 530 -20.02 16.12 -3.63
C ASP A 530 -18.89 15.90 -4.67
N ARG A 531 -19.21 15.84 -5.96
CA ARG A 531 -18.21 15.69 -7.03
C ARG A 531 -17.11 16.75 -6.99
N TYR A 532 -17.47 17.99 -6.65
CA TYR A 532 -16.62 19.18 -6.75
C TYR A 532 -16.40 19.87 -5.41
N ASP A 533 -17.47 20.10 -4.66
CA ASP A 533 -17.55 21.00 -3.52
C ASP A 533 -17.61 20.25 -2.18
N ILE A 534 -17.42 21.02 -1.10
CA ILE A 534 -17.44 20.53 0.28
C ILE A 534 -18.63 21.13 1.00
N TRP A 535 -19.37 20.29 1.72
CA TRP A 535 -20.57 20.69 2.46
C TRP A 535 -20.34 20.49 3.96
N LYS A 536 -20.70 21.50 4.76
CA LYS A 536 -20.74 21.47 6.22
C LYS A 536 -22.15 21.20 6.71
N LEU A 537 -22.33 20.14 7.49
CA LEU A 537 -23.63 19.68 7.96
C LEU A 537 -23.65 19.57 9.48
N ASP A 538 -24.79 19.90 10.06
CA ASP A 538 -25.08 19.64 11.48
C ASP A 538 -25.65 18.20 11.61
N PRO A 539 -24.98 17.28 12.33
CA PRO A 539 -25.46 15.91 12.50
C PRO A 539 -26.81 15.83 13.25
N ARG A 540 -27.23 16.90 13.95
CA ARG A 540 -28.53 17.00 14.62
C ARG A 540 -29.65 17.43 13.66
N GLY A 541 -29.30 17.87 12.44
CA GLY A 541 -30.24 18.37 11.45
C GLY A 541 -30.99 19.64 11.87
N ARG A 542 -30.43 20.46 12.78
CA ARG A 542 -31.08 21.70 13.25
C ARG A 542 -30.69 22.90 12.40
N ASN A 543 -29.45 22.92 11.93
CA ASN A 543 -28.95 23.94 11.01
C ASN A 543 -29.03 23.44 9.56
N GLN A 544 -29.27 24.36 8.62
CA GLN A 544 -29.24 24.03 7.20
C GLN A 544 -27.81 23.68 6.76
N PRO A 545 -27.64 22.69 5.87
CA PRO A 545 -26.35 22.41 5.23
C PRO A 545 -25.80 23.65 4.53
N VAL A 546 -24.48 23.86 4.62
CA VAL A 546 -23.80 24.99 3.97
C VAL A 546 -22.72 24.45 3.04
N ASN A 547 -22.74 24.85 1.77
CA ASN A 547 -21.61 24.62 0.86
C ASN A 547 -20.49 25.58 1.24
N ILE A 548 -19.41 25.06 1.84
CA ILE A 548 -18.32 25.90 2.36
C ILE A 548 -17.35 26.35 1.27
N THR A 549 -17.40 25.75 0.09
CA THR A 549 -16.71 26.22 -1.12
C THR A 549 -17.59 27.11 -1.99
N GLY A 550 -18.81 27.43 -1.55
CA GLY A 550 -19.71 28.38 -2.20
C GLY A 550 -20.24 27.96 -3.58
N GLY A 551 -20.06 26.70 -3.99
CA GLY A 551 -20.37 26.23 -5.35
C GLY A 551 -19.28 26.52 -6.39
N TYR A 552 -18.18 27.15 -5.97
CA TYR A 552 -17.07 27.52 -6.85
C TYR A 552 -16.46 26.30 -7.55
N GLY A 553 -16.38 25.15 -6.86
CA GLY A 553 -15.86 23.91 -7.42
C GLY A 553 -16.67 23.48 -8.62
N ARG A 554 -18.00 23.38 -8.48
CA ARG A 554 -18.90 22.97 -9.56
C ARG A 554 -18.91 23.96 -10.73
N GLU A 555 -18.93 25.26 -10.45
CA GLU A 555 -18.92 26.30 -11.49
C GLU A 555 -17.65 26.27 -12.35
N ASN A 556 -16.50 25.93 -11.75
CA ASN A 556 -15.20 25.93 -12.43
C ASN A 556 -14.67 24.53 -12.75
N GLN A 557 -15.48 23.49 -12.52
CA GLN A 557 -15.10 22.08 -12.68
C GLN A 557 -13.88 21.66 -11.84
N ILE A 558 -13.70 22.25 -10.66
CA ILE A 558 -12.62 21.98 -9.72
C ILE A 558 -13.11 21.07 -8.60
N ARG A 559 -12.42 19.95 -8.41
CA ARG A 559 -12.66 19.01 -7.32
C ARG A 559 -11.78 19.36 -6.13
N PHE A 560 -12.41 19.81 -5.04
CA PHE A 560 -11.75 20.12 -3.78
C PHE A 560 -11.70 18.94 -2.82
N ARG A 561 -10.55 18.66 -2.20
CA ARG A 561 -10.42 17.65 -1.14
C ARG A 561 -9.54 18.15 0.01
N TYR A 562 -10.01 17.99 1.24
CA TYR A 562 -9.29 18.37 2.45
C TYR A 562 -7.94 17.64 2.56
N GLN A 563 -6.89 18.40 2.89
CA GLN A 563 -5.56 17.88 3.21
C GLN A 563 -5.39 17.86 4.73
N ASN A 564 -5.30 16.66 5.31
CA ASN A 564 -4.96 16.54 6.73
C ASN A 564 -3.45 16.74 6.92
N LEU A 565 -3.08 17.92 7.44
CA LEU A 565 -1.68 18.31 7.66
C LEU A 565 -1.18 18.00 9.08
N ASP A 566 -2.07 17.58 9.98
CA ASP A 566 -1.74 17.12 11.32
C ASP A 566 -2.44 15.77 11.60
N PRO A 567 -1.78 14.63 11.32
CA PRO A 567 -2.35 13.31 11.54
C PRO A 567 -2.64 12.98 13.01
N ASP A 568 -2.05 13.70 13.97
CA ASP A 568 -2.32 13.54 15.40
C ASP A 568 -3.62 14.25 15.80
N GLU A 569 -4.10 15.19 14.98
CA GLU A 569 -5.40 15.83 15.16
C GLU A 569 -6.51 15.06 14.43
N TYR A 570 -7.56 14.72 15.17
CA TYR A 570 -8.64 13.86 14.70
C TYR A 570 -9.88 14.63 14.25
N HIS A 571 -9.90 15.95 14.50
CA HIS A 571 -10.96 16.83 14.03
C HIS A 571 -10.47 17.82 12.97
N ILE A 572 -11.40 18.30 12.16
CA ILE A 572 -11.14 19.38 11.20
C ILE A 572 -10.87 20.68 11.98
N PRO A 573 -9.77 21.41 11.68
CA PRO A 573 -9.49 22.70 12.28
C PRO A 573 -10.62 23.72 12.09
N ASP A 574 -10.86 24.56 13.10
CA ASP A 574 -11.94 25.58 13.10
C ASP A 574 -11.51 26.94 12.52
N ASP A 575 -10.28 27.06 12.02
CA ASP A 575 -9.67 28.27 11.48
C ASP A 575 -9.44 28.18 9.97
N ILE A 576 -8.28 27.71 9.51
CA ILE A 576 -7.92 27.61 8.10
C ILE A 576 -7.65 26.14 7.79
N ILE A 577 -8.31 25.64 6.76
CA ILE A 577 -8.03 24.32 6.20
C ILE A 577 -7.41 24.45 4.81
N TYR A 578 -6.63 23.44 4.43
CA TYR A 578 -5.99 23.36 3.11
C TYR A 578 -6.69 22.32 2.25
N LEU A 579 -6.93 22.67 1.00
CA LEU A 579 -7.65 21.86 0.03
C LEU A 579 -6.75 21.58 -1.17
N SER A 580 -6.64 20.33 -1.61
CA SER A 580 -6.19 20.06 -2.98
C SER A 580 -7.31 20.42 -3.95
N ALA A 581 -6.93 20.86 -5.15
CA ALA A 581 -7.83 21.37 -6.16
C ALA A 581 -7.46 20.79 -7.53
N PHE A 582 -8.29 19.90 -8.05
CA PHE A 582 -8.07 19.26 -9.36
C PHE A 582 -9.16 19.67 -10.35
N ASN A 583 -8.79 20.36 -11.42
CA ASN A 583 -9.72 20.71 -12.49
C ASN A 583 -9.95 19.50 -13.42
N VAL A 584 -11.16 18.95 -13.41
CA VAL A 584 -11.47 17.73 -14.18
C VAL A 584 -11.55 17.96 -15.68
N GLY A 585 -11.64 19.22 -16.15
CA GLY A 585 -11.67 19.56 -17.57
C GLY A 585 -10.28 19.62 -18.17
N ASN A 586 -9.44 20.53 -17.65
CA ASN A 586 -8.10 20.82 -18.19
C ASN A 586 -6.95 20.08 -17.48
N LYS A 587 -7.24 19.37 -16.38
CA LYS A 587 -6.30 18.57 -15.56
C LYS A 587 -5.28 19.38 -14.75
N GLN A 588 -5.46 20.69 -14.65
CA GLN A 588 -4.69 21.52 -13.71
C GLN A 588 -4.91 21.05 -12.27
N ASP A 589 -3.84 21.14 -11.48
CA ASP A 589 -3.83 20.75 -10.08
C ASP A 589 -3.30 21.92 -9.23
N GLY A 590 -3.43 21.82 -7.92
CA GLY A 590 -3.00 22.89 -7.01
C GLY A 590 -3.63 22.83 -5.62
N TYR A 591 -3.51 23.96 -4.92
CA TYR A 591 -3.97 24.11 -3.55
C TYR A 591 -4.72 25.42 -3.32
N TYR A 592 -5.72 25.32 -2.45
CA TYR A 592 -6.49 26.43 -1.91
C TYR A 592 -6.45 26.39 -0.39
N SER A 593 -6.63 27.54 0.25
CA SER A 593 -7.01 27.62 1.66
C SER A 593 -8.47 28.03 1.78
N LEU A 594 -9.10 27.58 2.86
CA LEU A 594 -10.47 27.95 3.20
C LEU A 594 -10.54 28.36 4.66
N ASN A 595 -11.05 29.56 4.92
CA ASN A 595 -11.34 30.00 6.27
C ASN A 595 -12.68 29.43 6.76
N MET A 596 -12.67 28.58 7.78
CA MET A 596 -13.84 27.84 8.29
C MET A 596 -14.89 28.71 9.00
N ARG A 597 -14.60 29.98 9.28
CA ARG A 597 -15.52 30.93 9.93
C ARG A 597 -16.24 31.83 8.92
N SER A 598 -15.52 32.30 7.92
CA SER A 598 -16.04 33.21 6.88
C SER A 598 -16.40 32.50 5.57
N PHE A 599 -15.92 31.26 5.39
CA PHE A 599 -15.94 30.51 4.13
C PHE A 599 -15.25 31.24 2.97
N ASP A 600 -14.27 32.08 3.28
CA ASP A 600 -13.42 32.71 2.28
C ASP A 600 -12.46 31.67 1.68
N LEU A 601 -12.63 31.39 0.39
CA LEU A 601 -11.86 30.42 -0.38
C LEU A 601 -10.80 31.17 -1.19
N LYS A 602 -9.52 30.87 -0.89
CA LYS A 602 -8.37 31.56 -1.49
C LYS A 602 -7.52 30.59 -2.30
N LEU A 603 -7.31 30.89 -3.57
CA LEU A 603 -6.32 30.20 -4.40
C LEU A 603 -4.91 30.49 -3.85
N LEU A 604 -4.17 29.43 -3.53
CA LEU A 604 -2.77 29.55 -3.11
C LEU A 604 -1.84 29.33 -4.31
N MET A 605 -2.05 28.22 -5.03
CA MET A 605 -1.22 27.82 -6.16
C MET A 605 -2.01 26.95 -7.11
N THR A 606 -1.78 27.11 -8.41
CA THR A 606 -2.25 26.18 -9.44
C THR A 606 -1.25 26.17 -10.59
N ASP A 607 -1.12 25.02 -11.26
CA ASP A 607 -0.25 24.88 -12.42
C ASP A 607 -0.71 23.72 -13.32
N ASP A 608 -0.21 23.68 -14.55
CA ASP A 608 -0.29 22.55 -15.49
C ASP A 608 0.69 21.44 -15.06
N ALA A 609 0.53 20.99 -13.83
CA ALA A 609 1.36 19.99 -13.16
C ALA A 609 0.49 19.15 -12.22
N ARG A 610 1.09 18.13 -11.60
CA ARG A 610 0.49 17.33 -10.53
C ARG A 610 1.18 17.66 -9.22
N PHE A 611 0.40 17.88 -8.17
CA PHE A 611 0.89 18.14 -6.83
C PHE A 611 0.58 16.96 -5.91
N THR A 612 1.56 16.52 -5.11
CA THR A 612 1.35 15.38 -4.19
C THR A 612 2.14 15.55 -2.89
N GLN A 613 1.73 14.77 -1.88
CA GLN A 613 2.44 14.64 -0.59
C GLN A 613 2.69 15.98 0.12
N LEU A 614 1.66 16.81 0.24
CA LEU A 614 1.73 18.02 1.07
C LEU A 614 1.87 17.63 2.55
N GLN A 615 2.92 18.12 3.19
CA GLN A 615 3.19 18.00 4.62
C GLN A 615 3.47 19.39 5.20
N LYS A 616 3.16 19.58 6.48
CA LYS A 616 3.51 20.78 7.25
C LYS A 616 4.50 20.41 8.34
N ALA A 617 5.48 21.27 8.59
CA ALA A 617 6.26 21.20 9.82
C ALA A 617 5.35 21.38 11.04
N ARG A 618 5.57 20.58 12.09
CA ARG A 618 4.68 20.55 13.26
C ARG A 618 4.63 21.91 13.97
N GLU A 619 5.78 22.54 14.13
CA GLU A 619 5.98 23.74 14.96
C GLU A 619 6.32 25.00 14.14
N ASP A 620 6.41 24.88 12.81
CA ASP A 620 6.75 25.97 11.90
C ASP A 620 5.77 26.05 10.70
N ASP A 621 5.67 27.23 10.08
CA ASP A 621 4.78 27.50 8.93
C ASP A 621 5.46 27.16 7.59
N THR A 622 6.13 26.02 7.56
CA THR A 622 6.81 25.48 6.37
C THR A 622 6.04 24.30 5.79
N PHE A 623 5.84 24.32 4.46
CA PHE A 623 5.31 23.20 3.69
C PHE A 623 6.40 22.45 2.93
N LEU A 624 6.28 21.13 2.93
CA LEU A 624 7.03 20.22 2.07
C LEU A 624 6.05 19.52 1.12
N TRP A 625 6.34 19.51 -0.17
CA TRP A 625 5.43 18.97 -1.18
C TRP A 625 6.19 18.51 -2.43
N ARG A 626 5.47 17.92 -3.39
CA ARG A 626 6.04 17.41 -4.65
C ARG A 626 5.28 17.92 -5.85
N LYS A 627 6.02 18.23 -6.92
CA LYS A 627 5.52 18.69 -8.21
C LYS A 627 6.02 17.79 -9.32
N SER A 628 5.13 17.33 -10.21
CA SER A 628 5.56 16.66 -11.44
C SER A 628 4.78 17.11 -12.66
N THR A 629 5.42 17.02 -13.82
CA THR A 629 4.75 16.95 -15.11
C THR A 629 5.13 15.62 -15.77
N TYR A 630 4.74 15.38 -17.02
CA TYR A 630 5.28 14.23 -17.74
C TYR A 630 6.81 14.28 -17.90
N THR A 631 7.38 15.48 -18.08
CA THR A 631 8.82 15.71 -18.27
C THR A 631 9.56 16.03 -16.98
N GLU A 632 8.88 16.46 -15.93
CA GLU A 632 9.51 16.79 -14.65
C GLU A 632 9.25 15.69 -13.61
N PHE A 633 10.32 15.08 -13.11
CA PHE A 633 10.24 14.12 -12.02
C PHE A 633 9.64 14.78 -10.75
N PRO A 634 8.83 14.06 -9.95
CA PRO A 634 8.27 14.54 -8.68
C PRO A 634 9.35 14.75 -7.61
N ASP A 635 10.18 15.77 -7.77
CA ASP A 635 11.17 16.23 -6.80
C ASP A 635 10.50 16.95 -5.61
N LEU A 636 11.25 17.11 -4.51
CA LEU A 636 10.79 17.81 -3.31
C LEU A 636 10.87 19.33 -3.50
N TRP A 637 9.86 20.00 -2.98
CA TRP A 637 9.76 21.45 -2.91
C TRP A 637 9.43 21.86 -1.48
N VAL A 638 9.97 23.00 -1.07
CA VAL A 638 9.62 23.66 0.20
C VAL A 638 9.15 25.08 -0.07
N SER A 639 8.23 25.57 0.75
CA SER A 639 7.69 26.92 0.69
C SER A 639 7.13 27.32 2.06
N ASP A 640 6.69 28.57 2.20
CA ASP A 640 5.76 28.93 3.27
C ASP A 640 4.37 28.29 3.03
N MET A 641 3.44 28.50 3.96
CA MET A 641 2.06 28.00 3.87
C MET A 641 1.19 28.68 2.78
N GLU A 642 1.68 29.76 2.19
CA GLU A 642 1.06 30.49 1.09
C GLU A 642 1.69 30.12 -0.27
N PHE A 643 2.63 29.17 -0.27
CA PHE A 643 3.43 28.74 -1.42
C PHE A 643 4.31 29.85 -2.03
N ASN A 644 4.61 30.90 -1.28
CA ASN A 644 5.65 31.86 -1.63
C ASN A 644 7.05 31.26 -1.40
N ASP A 645 8.04 31.86 -2.03
CA ASP A 645 9.46 31.46 -1.92
C ASP A 645 9.68 29.96 -2.19
N ALA A 646 8.83 29.37 -3.03
CA ALA A 646 8.87 27.97 -3.40
C ALA A 646 10.22 27.62 -4.04
N ARG A 647 10.91 26.63 -3.46
CA ARG A 647 12.24 26.22 -3.90
C ARG A 647 12.35 24.70 -3.97
N LYS A 648 12.96 24.23 -5.06
CA LYS A 648 13.23 22.82 -5.30
C LYS A 648 14.42 22.37 -4.44
N LEU A 649 14.23 21.28 -3.68
CA LEU A 649 15.24 20.73 -2.76
C LEU A 649 16.04 19.58 -3.36
N THR A 650 15.46 18.83 -4.29
CA THR A 650 16.11 17.63 -4.87
C THR A 650 16.18 17.73 -6.38
N THR A 651 17.17 17.04 -6.95
CA THR A 651 17.21 16.69 -8.37
C THR A 651 17.53 15.20 -8.46
N THR A 652 16.50 14.36 -8.40
CA THR A 652 16.68 12.90 -8.25
C THR A 652 17.24 12.23 -9.50
N ASN A 653 16.77 12.60 -10.70
CA ASN A 653 17.15 11.95 -11.96
C ASN A 653 17.72 12.93 -13.00
N PRO A 654 18.86 13.60 -12.73
CA PRO A 654 19.48 14.53 -13.68
C PRO A 654 19.90 13.86 -15.00
N GLN A 655 20.15 12.55 -14.99
CA GLN A 655 20.50 11.78 -16.17
C GLN A 655 19.37 11.72 -17.21
N GLN A 656 18.14 12.11 -16.87
CA GLN A 656 17.04 12.19 -17.81
C GLN A 656 17.36 13.11 -19.00
N ASP A 657 18.11 14.19 -18.77
CA ASP A 657 18.47 15.16 -19.81
C ASP A 657 19.36 14.56 -20.91
N GLU A 658 19.98 13.41 -20.66
CA GLU A 658 20.75 12.67 -21.66
C GLU A 658 19.86 11.90 -22.64
N TYR A 659 18.56 11.74 -22.37
CA TYR A 659 17.65 10.90 -23.16
C TYR A 659 16.59 11.72 -23.88
N LEU A 660 16.19 11.22 -25.05
CA LEU A 660 14.96 11.65 -25.70
C LEU A 660 13.77 11.21 -24.83
N TRP A 661 12.95 12.15 -24.36
CA TRP A 661 11.86 11.83 -23.42
C TRP A 661 10.49 11.89 -24.07
N GLY A 662 10.18 12.99 -24.75
CA GLY A 662 8.91 13.23 -25.42
C GLY A 662 8.03 14.26 -24.72
N SER A 663 6.81 14.40 -25.22
CA SER A 663 5.77 15.29 -24.69
C SER A 663 4.44 14.57 -24.56
N VAL A 664 3.49 15.16 -23.84
CA VAL A 664 2.11 14.67 -23.73
C VAL A 664 1.14 15.83 -23.90
N SER A 665 -0.01 15.56 -24.53
CA SER A 665 -1.11 16.51 -24.66
C SER A 665 -2.45 15.85 -24.36
N LEU A 666 -3.38 16.64 -23.84
CA LEU A 666 -4.78 16.25 -23.72
C LEU A 666 -5.45 16.38 -25.09
N VAL A 667 -6.16 15.35 -25.53
CA VAL A 667 -6.89 15.34 -26.80
C VAL A 667 -8.35 15.00 -26.56
N GLU A 668 -9.22 15.65 -27.32
CA GLU A 668 -10.67 15.43 -27.27
C GLU A 668 -11.23 15.03 -28.64
N TRP A 669 -12.20 14.13 -28.61
CA TRP A 669 -12.96 13.70 -29.79
C TRP A 669 -14.39 13.30 -29.42
N ILE A 670 -15.23 13.14 -30.44
CA ILE A 670 -16.59 12.63 -30.29
C ILE A 670 -16.58 11.15 -30.68
N ASP A 671 -17.07 10.28 -29.79
CA ASP A 671 -17.13 8.83 -30.02
C ASP A 671 -18.26 8.45 -31.01
N PHE A 672 -18.36 7.16 -31.35
CA PHE A 672 -19.42 6.68 -32.26
C PHE A 672 -20.85 6.76 -31.67
N ARG A 673 -21.00 7.10 -30.40
CA ARG A 673 -22.29 7.34 -29.73
C ARG A 673 -22.57 8.83 -29.50
N ASN A 674 -21.74 9.71 -30.06
CA ASN A 674 -21.85 11.16 -29.89
C ASN A 674 -21.54 11.65 -28.46
N GLU A 675 -20.76 10.88 -27.70
CA GLU A 675 -20.19 11.29 -26.40
C GLU A 675 -18.86 12.00 -26.64
N THR A 676 -18.58 13.10 -25.91
CA THR A 676 -17.25 13.74 -25.94
C THR A 676 -16.34 13.00 -24.98
N LEU A 677 -15.23 12.45 -25.49
CA LEU A 677 -14.23 11.73 -24.71
C LEU A 677 -12.90 12.46 -24.75
N GLN A 678 -12.12 12.26 -23.68
CA GLN A 678 -10.77 12.76 -23.54
C GLN A 678 -9.75 11.61 -23.62
N GLY A 679 -8.49 11.96 -23.86
CA GLY A 679 -7.39 11.00 -23.87
C GLY A 679 -6.05 11.71 -23.88
N LEU A 680 -4.98 10.94 -23.83
CA LEU A 680 -3.61 11.44 -23.83
C LEU A 680 -2.89 11.05 -25.11
N LEU A 681 -2.22 12.00 -25.74
CA LEU A 681 -1.37 11.78 -26.91
C LEU A 681 0.08 12.12 -26.56
N TYR A 682 0.95 11.11 -26.59
CA TYR A 682 2.37 11.25 -26.34
C TYR A 682 3.15 11.27 -27.65
N LEU A 683 4.10 12.19 -27.77
CA LEU A 683 4.91 12.38 -28.97
C LEU A 683 6.41 12.24 -28.65
N PRO A 684 7.22 11.68 -29.56
CA PRO A 684 8.68 11.74 -29.47
C PRO A 684 9.21 13.17 -29.33
N GLU A 685 10.39 13.34 -28.71
CA GLU A 685 11.01 14.66 -28.54
C GLU A 685 11.64 15.17 -29.84
N ASP A 686 12.30 14.27 -30.58
CA ASP A 686 12.90 14.49 -31.90
C ASP A 686 11.87 14.36 -33.04
N PHE A 687 10.62 14.70 -32.75
CA PHE A 687 9.50 14.57 -33.68
C PHE A 687 9.60 15.59 -34.84
N ASP A 688 9.46 15.10 -36.08
CA ASP A 688 9.34 15.89 -37.30
C ASP A 688 7.92 15.76 -37.88
N PRO A 689 7.13 16.84 -37.98
CA PRO A 689 5.77 16.78 -38.52
C PRO A 689 5.66 16.33 -39.98
N GLU A 690 6.76 16.35 -40.74
CA GLU A 690 6.79 15.88 -42.14
C GLU A 690 7.00 14.36 -42.24
N GLU A 691 7.48 13.71 -41.17
CA GLU A 691 7.71 12.26 -41.12
C GLU A 691 6.48 11.48 -40.66
N LYS A 692 6.49 10.16 -40.89
CA LYS A 692 5.42 9.23 -40.50
C LYS A 692 5.87 8.34 -39.35
N TYR A 693 5.13 8.36 -38.25
CA TYR A 693 5.44 7.62 -37.03
C TYR A 693 4.47 6.46 -36.78
N PRO A 694 4.96 5.31 -36.31
CA PRO A 694 4.08 4.27 -35.79
C PRO A 694 3.39 4.73 -34.51
N MET A 695 2.15 4.28 -34.31
CA MET A 695 1.37 4.60 -33.10
C MET A 695 1.02 3.34 -32.32
N ILE A 696 1.22 3.35 -31.01
CA ILE A 696 0.70 2.33 -30.09
C ILE A 696 -0.49 2.91 -29.35
N VAL A 697 -1.64 2.24 -29.41
CA VAL A 697 -2.85 2.59 -28.68
C VAL A 697 -2.91 1.74 -27.42
N TYR A 698 -2.81 2.37 -26.25
CA TYR A 698 -2.86 1.73 -24.94
C TYR A 698 -4.12 2.14 -24.18
N PHE A 699 -4.81 1.19 -23.55
CA PHE A 699 -6.05 1.50 -22.83
C PHE A 699 -6.34 0.52 -21.69
N TYR A 700 -7.23 0.96 -20.80
CA TYR A 700 -7.80 0.14 -19.73
C TYR A 700 -9.21 0.65 -19.38
N GLU A 701 -9.31 1.83 -18.77
CA GLU A 701 -10.57 2.54 -18.49
C GLU A 701 -10.41 4.03 -18.79
N ARG A 702 -10.41 4.91 -17.77
CA ARG A 702 -10.15 6.34 -17.92
C ARG A 702 -8.76 6.66 -17.37
N SER A 703 -7.94 7.37 -18.15
CA SER A 703 -6.53 7.69 -17.88
C SER A 703 -6.19 9.18 -18.04
N SER A 704 -7.08 10.00 -18.62
CA SER A 704 -6.80 11.41 -18.94
C SER A 704 -6.48 12.27 -17.72
N ASP A 705 -7.03 11.95 -16.55
CA ASP A 705 -6.69 12.59 -15.27
C ASP A 705 -5.19 12.44 -14.90
N GLY A 706 -4.48 11.51 -15.55
CA GLY A 706 -3.05 11.29 -15.39
C GLY A 706 -2.14 12.16 -16.27
N LEU A 707 -2.64 13.21 -16.93
CA LEU A 707 -1.88 14.06 -17.87
C LEU A 707 -0.48 14.46 -17.36
N HIS A 708 -0.38 14.89 -16.10
CA HIS A 708 0.86 15.36 -15.49
C HIS A 708 1.63 14.28 -14.71
N SER A 709 1.32 13.00 -14.93
CA SER A 709 2.02 11.89 -14.27
C SER A 709 3.37 11.63 -14.91
N HIS A 710 4.42 11.63 -14.10
CA HIS A 710 5.75 11.23 -14.50
C HIS A 710 5.97 9.72 -14.36
N PHE A 711 6.60 9.09 -15.35
CA PHE A 711 6.92 7.65 -15.33
C PHE A 711 8.42 7.46 -15.51
N ILE A 712 9.10 6.99 -14.47
CA ILE A 712 10.50 6.58 -14.62
C ILE A 712 10.61 5.35 -15.53
N PRO A 713 11.69 5.21 -16.32
CA PRO A 713 11.90 4.04 -17.15
C PRO A 713 12.16 2.83 -16.24
N SER A 714 11.42 1.75 -16.46
CA SER A 714 11.43 0.55 -15.64
C SER A 714 10.94 -0.63 -16.49
N PRO A 715 11.45 -1.85 -16.26
CA PRO A 715 11.00 -3.01 -17.02
C PRO A 715 9.52 -3.29 -16.75
N SER A 716 8.80 -3.62 -17.81
CA SER A 716 7.36 -3.81 -17.83
C SER A 716 6.92 -4.90 -16.87
N ARG A 717 5.92 -4.59 -16.04
CA ARG A 717 5.18 -5.62 -15.28
C ARG A 717 4.16 -6.34 -16.15
N SER A 718 3.70 -5.67 -17.21
CA SER A 718 2.66 -6.16 -18.13
C SER A 718 2.20 -5.14 -19.20
N THR A 719 2.53 -3.84 -19.06
CA THR A 719 2.09 -2.76 -19.97
C THR A 719 3.26 -2.06 -20.67
N ILE A 720 2.98 -1.26 -21.70
CA ILE A 720 4.00 -0.39 -22.29
C ILE A 720 4.60 0.58 -21.26
N ASN A 721 5.83 0.99 -21.52
CA ASN A 721 6.49 2.09 -20.83
C ASN A 721 6.44 3.32 -21.75
N ARG A 722 5.68 4.35 -21.34
CA ARG A 722 5.39 5.52 -22.18
C ARG A 722 6.66 6.27 -22.59
N SER A 723 7.57 6.50 -21.64
CA SER A 723 8.86 7.16 -21.87
C SER A 723 9.76 6.34 -22.79
N TYR A 724 9.77 5.01 -22.65
CA TYR A 724 10.49 4.15 -23.60
C TYR A 724 9.92 4.26 -25.02
N CYS A 725 8.58 4.24 -25.17
CA CYS A 725 7.92 4.34 -26.47
C CYS A 725 8.27 5.65 -27.19
N THR A 726 8.07 6.79 -26.54
CA THR A 726 8.37 8.12 -27.10
C THR A 726 9.86 8.30 -27.39
N SER A 727 10.74 7.84 -26.48
CA SER A 727 12.20 7.83 -26.70
C SER A 727 12.61 7.00 -27.91
N ASN A 728 11.82 5.99 -28.27
CA ASN A 728 12.06 5.10 -29.40
C ASN A 728 11.20 5.41 -30.63
N GLY A 729 10.65 6.62 -30.77
CA GLY A 729 9.96 7.05 -31.99
C GLY A 729 8.57 6.45 -32.19
N TYR A 730 7.90 6.02 -31.11
CA TYR A 730 6.47 5.70 -31.14
C TYR A 730 5.64 6.89 -30.68
N VAL A 731 4.56 7.17 -31.41
CA VAL A 731 3.43 7.94 -30.88
C VAL A 731 2.63 7.01 -29.96
N VAL A 732 2.17 7.49 -28.81
CA VAL A 732 1.28 6.71 -27.93
C VAL A 732 -0.03 7.43 -27.74
N PHE A 733 -1.15 6.75 -28.01
CA PHE A 733 -2.49 7.26 -27.75
C PHE A 733 -3.15 6.47 -26.63
N VAL A 734 -3.70 7.17 -25.63
CA VAL A 734 -4.37 6.59 -24.47
C VAL A 734 -5.77 7.16 -24.33
N PRO A 735 -6.80 6.53 -24.90
CA PRO A 735 -8.18 7.00 -24.81
C PRO A 735 -8.82 6.70 -23.46
N ASP A 736 -9.70 7.59 -22.98
CA ASP A 736 -10.68 7.24 -21.96
C ASP A 736 -11.81 6.40 -22.57
N ILE A 737 -12.34 5.49 -21.76
CA ILE A 737 -13.46 4.61 -22.15
C ILE A 737 -14.61 4.80 -21.16
N THR A 738 -15.80 5.03 -21.70
CA THR A 738 -17.08 4.97 -20.97
C THR A 738 -17.81 3.70 -21.39
N TYR A 739 -18.58 3.12 -20.47
CA TYR A 739 -19.25 1.84 -20.72
C TYR A 739 -20.76 1.93 -20.67
N ARG A 740 -21.41 1.11 -21.50
CA ARG A 740 -22.84 0.80 -21.38
C ARG A 740 -23.00 -0.60 -20.81
N GLU A 741 -23.86 -0.73 -19.81
CA GLU A 741 -24.24 -2.03 -19.24
C GLU A 741 -24.64 -3.02 -20.35
N GLY A 742 -24.18 -4.26 -20.22
CA GLY A 742 -24.39 -5.36 -21.16
C GLY A 742 -23.38 -5.41 -22.32
N PHE A 743 -22.78 -4.26 -22.68
CA PHE A 743 -21.99 -4.12 -23.91
C PHE A 743 -20.57 -3.58 -23.67
N PRO A 744 -19.79 -4.16 -22.74
CA PRO A 744 -18.44 -3.67 -22.45
C PRO A 744 -17.52 -3.67 -23.67
N GLY A 745 -17.53 -4.74 -24.47
CA GLY A 745 -16.67 -4.88 -25.66
C GLY A 745 -17.01 -3.84 -26.72
N GLN A 746 -18.31 -3.68 -27.03
CA GLN A 746 -18.76 -2.67 -27.99
C GLN A 746 -18.48 -1.24 -27.51
N SER A 747 -18.59 -0.98 -26.21
CA SER A 747 -18.27 0.34 -25.64
C SER A 747 -16.79 0.66 -25.80
N ALA A 748 -15.91 -0.31 -25.49
CA ALA A 748 -14.47 -0.18 -25.75
C ALA A 748 -14.18 0.02 -27.25
N TYR A 749 -14.83 -0.73 -28.14
CA TYR A 749 -14.73 -0.51 -29.59
C TYR A 749 -15.09 0.92 -29.98
N ASN A 750 -16.22 1.43 -29.51
CA ASN A 750 -16.69 2.77 -29.86
C ASN A 750 -15.70 3.85 -29.42
N ALA A 751 -15.21 3.79 -28.18
CA ALA A 751 -14.26 4.77 -27.65
C ALA A 751 -12.89 4.70 -28.36
N ILE A 752 -12.30 3.50 -28.43
CA ILE A 752 -10.93 3.31 -28.93
C ILE A 752 -10.87 3.55 -30.44
N MET A 753 -11.82 3.02 -31.21
CA MET A 753 -11.80 3.14 -32.68
C MET A 753 -12.11 4.56 -33.15
N SER A 754 -13.06 5.24 -32.53
CA SER A 754 -13.35 6.64 -32.84
C SER A 754 -12.16 7.54 -32.52
N GLY A 755 -11.55 7.36 -31.34
CA GLY A 755 -10.37 8.12 -30.93
C GLY A 755 -9.20 7.89 -31.86
N THR A 756 -8.89 6.63 -32.17
CA THR A 756 -7.81 6.27 -33.11
C THR A 756 -8.03 6.90 -34.48
N LYS A 757 -9.24 6.84 -35.03
CA LYS A 757 -9.58 7.49 -36.31
C LYS A 757 -9.41 9.01 -36.23
N ALA A 758 -9.92 9.64 -35.18
CA ALA A 758 -9.79 11.07 -34.98
C ALA A 758 -8.31 11.50 -34.89
N MET A 759 -7.45 10.72 -34.23
CA MET A 759 -6.01 10.99 -34.17
C MET A 759 -5.38 10.89 -35.56
N VAL A 760 -5.64 9.82 -36.31
CA VAL A 760 -5.11 9.61 -37.66
C VAL A 760 -5.58 10.67 -38.66
N GLU A 761 -6.83 11.15 -38.52
CA GLU A 761 -7.39 12.19 -39.38
C GLU A 761 -6.84 13.58 -39.04
N ARG A 762 -6.67 13.89 -37.75
CA ARG A 762 -6.19 15.19 -37.26
C ARG A 762 -4.69 15.36 -37.41
N TYR A 763 -3.92 14.28 -37.31
CA TYR A 763 -2.47 14.29 -37.25
C TYR A 763 -1.86 13.51 -38.41
N PRO A 764 -1.51 14.19 -39.53
CA PRO A 764 -0.96 13.53 -40.71
C PRO A 764 0.30 12.72 -40.44
N PHE A 765 1.12 13.11 -39.46
CA PHE A 765 2.34 12.38 -39.10
C PHE A 765 2.09 10.98 -38.51
N ILE A 766 0.86 10.61 -38.17
CA ILE A 766 0.54 9.25 -37.71
C ILE A 766 0.41 8.33 -38.93
N ASP A 767 1.21 7.26 -38.97
CA ASP A 767 1.12 6.26 -40.02
C ASP A 767 -0.04 5.29 -39.77
N ARG A 768 -1.11 5.44 -40.56
CA ARG A 768 -2.30 4.59 -40.50
C ARG A 768 -2.05 3.11 -40.83
N HIS A 769 -0.89 2.75 -41.37
CA HIS A 769 -0.53 1.36 -41.68
C HIS A 769 0.40 0.74 -40.62
N ARG A 770 0.88 1.54 -39.65
CA ARG A 770 1.81 1.11 -38.60
C ARG A 770 1.25 1.42 -37.21
N MET A 771 0.06 0.89 -36.92
CA MET A 771 -0.59 1.04 -35.61
C MET A 771 -0.65 -0.29 -34.85
N GLY A 772 -0.33 -0.26 -33.55
CA GLY A 772 -0.43 -1.41 -32.66
C GLY A 772 -1.34 -1.20 -31.46
N LEU A 773 -1.82 -2.29 -30.87
CA LEU A 773 -2.62 -2.29 -29.64
C LEU A 773 -1.84 -2.85 -28.46
N GLN A 774 -1.98 -2.25 -27.27
CA GLN A 774 -1.47 -2.85 -26.03
C GLN A 774 -2.40 -2.65 -24.83
N GLY A 775 -2.55 -3.69 -24.01
CA GLY A 775 -3.42 -3.69 -22.84
C GLY A 775 -3.19 -4.92 -21.97
N GLN A 776 -3.56 -4.83 -20.69
CA GLN A 776 -3.45 -5.93 -19.72
C GLN A 776 -4.77 -6.14 -19.00
N SER A 777 -5.07 -7.37 -18.56
CA SER A 777 -6.26 -7.74 -17.79
C SER A 777 -7.53 -7.33 -18.53
N TRP A 778 -8.28 -6.34 -18.03
CA TRP A 778 -9.39 -5.74 -18.75
C TRP A 778 -9.02 -5.19 -20.13
N GLY A 779 -7.89 -4.50 -20.24
CA GLY A 779 -7.31 -4.07 -21.51
C GLY A 779 -6.94 -5.26 -22.41
N GLY A 780 -6.55 -6.39 -21.82
CA GLY A 780 -6.30 -7.64 -22.55
C GLY A 780 -7.58 -8.23 -23.15
N TYR A 781 -8.68 -8.26 -22.38
CA TYR A 781 -10.01 -8.60 -22.88
C TYR A 781 -10.43 -7.67 -24.02
N GLN A 782 -10.28 -6.35 -23.84
CA GLN A 782 -10.65 -5.36 -24.84
C GLN A 782 -9.87 -5.56 -26.14
N ILE A 783 -8.56 -5.89 -26.08
CA ILE A 783 -7.78 -6.25 -27.27
C ILE A 783 -8.35 -7.49 -27.95
N ALA A 784 -8.55 -8.57 -27.18
CA ALA A 784 -9.09 -9.81 -27.73
C ALA A 784 -10.45 -9.58 -28.40
N TYR A 785 -11.29 -8.70 -27.85
CA TYR A 785 -12.54 -8.28 -28.48
C TYR A 785 -12.29 -7.46 -29.76
N LEU A 786 -11.51 -6.38 -29.69
CA LEU A 786 -11.27 -5.46 -30.81
C LEU A 786 -10.77 -6.17 -32.07
N ILE A 787 -9.79 -7.08 -31.93
CA ILE A 787 -9.20 -7.77 -33.08
C ILE A 787 -10.16 -8.75 -33.79
N THR A 788 -11.32 -9.05 -33.19
CA THR A 788 -12.40 -9.80 -33.85
C THR A 788 -13.35 -8.89 -34.64
N GLN A 789 -13.29 -7.57 -34.43
CA GLN A 789 -14.19 -6.57 -34.99
C GLN A 789 -13.53 -5.68 -36.05
N THR A 790 -12.20 -5.68 -36.15
CA THR A 790 -11.45 -4.80 -37.07
C THR A 790 -10.05 -5.33 -37.40
N ASN A 791 -9.58 -4.98 -38.60
CA ASN A 791 -8.20 -5.22 -39.07
C ASN A 791 -7.42 -3.91 -39.25
N MET A 792 -7.83 -2.84 -38.56
CA MET A 792 -7.17 -1.52 -38.62
C MET A 792 -5.75 -1.53 -38.01
N PHE A 793 -5.45 -2.47 -37.12
CA PHE A 793 -4.17 -2.54 -36.43
C PHE A 793 -3.27 -3.61 -37.04
N ARG A 794 -1.99 -3.29 -37.15
CA ARG A 794 -0.96 -4.14 -37.76
C ARG A 794 -0.50 -5.25 -36.82
N ALA A 795 -0.56 -5.03 -35.50
CA ALA A 795 -0.21 -6.00 -34.46
C ALA A 795 -0.87 -5.64 -33.12
N ALA A 796 -1.04 -6.62 -32.23
CA ALA A 796 -1.60 -6.40 -30.89
C ALA A 796 -0.85 -7.21 -29.83
N MET A 797 -0.76 -6.67 -28.61
CA MET A 797 -0.27 -7.39 -27.43
C MET A 797 -1.29 -7.35 -26.29
N ALA A 798 -1.79 -8.52 -25.88
CA ALA A 798 -2.75 -8.67 -24.79
C ALA A 798 -2.13 -9.39 -23.57
N GLY A 799 -2.04 -8.70 -22.43
CA GLY A 799 -1.70 -9.31 -21.15
C GLY A 799 -2.93 -9.88 -20.45
N ALA A 800 -2.86 -11.13 -19.98
CA ALA A 800 -3.89 -11.86 -19.23
C ALA A 800 -5.33 -11.64 -19.75
N PRO A 801 -5.61 -11.90 -21.05
CA PRO A 801 -6.93 -11.65 -21.62
C PRO A 801 -7.98 -12.63 -21.08
N VAL A 802 -9.19 -12.12 -20.83
CA VAL A 802 -10.39 -12.97 -20.74
C VAL A 802 -10.89 -13.20 -22.16
N SER A 803 -11.01 -14.46 -22.58
CA SER A 803 -11.40 -14.84 -23.93
C SER A 803 -12.80 -15.45 -24.01
N ASN A 804 -13.29 -15.97 -22.88
CA ASN A 804 -14.55 -16.67 -22.76
C ASN A 804 -15.21 -16.36 -21.41
N MET A 805 -16.08 -15.35 -21.39
CA MET A 805 -16.82 -14.97 -20.18
C MET A 805 -17.75 -16.09 -19.68
N VAL A 806 -18.16 -17.04 -20.55
CA VAL A 806 -18.99 -18.18 -20.14
C VAL A 806 -18.20 -19.15 -19.27
N SER A 807 -17.03 -19.61 -19.73
CA SER A 807 -16.20 -20.54 -18.94
C SER A 807 -15.58 -19.86 -17.71
N ALA A 808 -15.28 -18.56 -17.81
CA ALA A 808 -14.67 -17.82 -16.72
C ALA A 808 -15.65 -17.44 -15.59
N TYR A 809 -16.96 -17.32 -15.88
CA TYR A 809 -18.00 -16.94 -14.92
C TYR A 809 -18.07 -17.85 -13.69
N GLY A 810 -18.03 -19.17 -13.91
CA GLY A 810 -18.04 -20.18 -12.84
C GLY A 810 -16.66 -20.47 -12.21
N GLY A 811 -15.59 -19.82 -12.69
CA GLY A 811 -14.25 -20.07 -12.19
C GLY A 811 -13.99 -19.45 -10.82
N ILE A 812 -12.98 -19.95 -10.12
CA ILE A 812 -12.52 -19.41 -8.83
C ILE A 812 -11.33 -18.46 -9.00
N ARG A 813 -11.43 -17.29 -8.38
CA ARG A 813 -10.33 -16.33 -8.19
C ARG A 813 -9.48 -16.81 -7.01
N TRP A 814 -8.56 -17.74 -7.27
CA TRP A 814 -7.83 -18.49 -6.24
C TRP A 814 -7.09 -17.65 -5.20
N GLY A 815 -6.62 -16.44 -5.56
CA GLY A 815 -6.00 -15.53 -4.60
C GLY A 815 -6.94 -15.05 -3.48
N SER A 816 -8.25 -15.04 -3.73
CA SER A 816 -9.29 -14.71 -2.74
C SER A 816 -10.20 -15.89 -2.38
N GLY A 817 -10.15 -16.98 -3.14
CA GLY A 817 -11.12 -18.08 -3.07
C GLY A 817 -12.52 -17.74 -3.60
N MET A 818 -12.83 -16.49 -3.94
CA MET A 818 -14.14 -16.10 -4.44
C MET A 818 -14.45 -16.69 -5.82
N VAL A 819 -15.71 -17.02 -6.08
CA VAL A 819 -16.19 -17.24 -7.46
C VAL A 819 -16.22 -15.91 -8.21
N ARG A 820 -16.08 -15.94 -9.54
CA ARG A 820 -15.94 -14.72 -10.36
C ARG A 820 -17.26 -14.05 -10.77
N GLN A 821 -18.41 -14.52 -10.31
CA GLN A 821 -19.73 -14.04 -10.78
C GLN A 821 -19.88 -12.52 -10.65
N PHE A 822 -19.48 -11.93 -9.51
CA PHE A 822 -19.51 -10.48 -9.29
C PHE A 822 -18.69 -9.66 -10.31
N GLN A 823 -17.63 -10.24 -10.87
CA GLN A 823 -16.79 -9.58 -11.88
C GLN A 823 -17.53 -9.38 -13.19
N TYR A 824 -18.40 -10.34 -13.51
CA TYR A 824 -19.16 -10.34 -14.75
C TYR A 824 -20.48 -9.62 -14.61
N GLU A 825 -21.20 -9.87 -13.52
CA GLU A 825 -22.53 -9.31 -13.30
C GLU A 825 -22.47 -7.83 -12.98
N GLN A 826 -21.67 -7.43 -11.99
CA GLN A 826 -21.81 -6.13 -11.33
C GLN A 826 -20.66 -5.14 -11.52
N THR A 827 -19.44 -5.64 -11.77
CA THR A 827 -18.23 -4.80 -11.76
C THR A 827 -17.65 -4.69 -13.15
N GLN A 828 -16.42 -5.14 -13.40
CA GLN A 828 -15.65 -4.77 -14.57
C GLN A 828 -16.28 -5.19 -15.91
N SER A 829 -16.93 -6.35 -16.00
CA SER A 829 -17.57 -6.76 -17.27
C SER A 829 -18.95 -6.14 -17.48
N ARG A 830 -19.57 -5.59 -16.44
CA ARG A 830 -20.80 -4.79 -16.55
C ARG A 830 -21.93 -5.51 -17.31
N ILE A 831 -22.03 -6.85 -17.28
CA ILE A 831 -23.07 -7.56 -18.04
C ILE A 831 -24.47 -7.25 -17.48
N GLY A 832 -24.55 -6.99 -16.18
CA GLY A 832 -25.76 -6.54 -15.49
C GLY A 832 -26.79 -7.65 -15.28
N GLY A 833 -26.35 -8.90 -15.16
CA GLY A 833 -27.22 -10.05 -14.92
C GLY A 833 -26.45 -11.35 -15.02
N THR A 834 -27.04 -12.41 -14.47
CA THR A 834 -26.43 -13.75 -14.43
C THR A 834 -26.27 -14.33 -15.84
N LEU A 835 -25.42 -15.36 -15.96
CA LEU A 835 -25.24 -16.10 -17.22
C LEU A 835 -26.56 -16.66 -17.77
N TRP A 836 -27.50 -17.04 -16.90
CA TRP A 836 -28.78 -17.63 -17.31
C TRP A 836 -29.81 -16.59 -17.73
N GLU A 837 -29.73 -15.37 -17.19
CA GLU A 837 -30.62 -14.25 -17.57
C GLU A 837 -30.19 -13.60 -18.89
N LYS A 838 -28.87 -13.44 -19.09
CA LYS A 838 -28.30 -12.72 -20.25
C LYS A 838 -27.32 -13.57 -21.07
N PRO A 839 -27.62 -14.83 -21.44
CA PRO A 839 -26.63 -15.76 -22.03
C PRO A 839 -25.97 -15.23 -23.31
N PHE A 840 -26.72 -14.52 -24.15
CA PHE A 840 -26.17 -13.95 -25.39
C PHE A 840 -25.23 -12.78 -25.13
N HIS A 841 -25.40 -11.99 -24.06
CA HIS A 841 -24.43 -10.96 -23.69
C HIS A 841 -23.09 -11.57 -23.28
N TYR A 842 -23.09 -12.73 -22.61
CA TYR A 842 -21.83 -13.43 -22.31
C TYR A 842 -21.16 -13.96 -23.57
N ILE A 843 -21.94 -14.50 -24.54
CA ILE A 843 -21.40 -15.01 -25.81
C ILE A 843 -20.87 -13.88 -26.69
N GLU A 844 -21.63 -12.80 -26.87
CA GLU A 844 -21.22 -11.68 -27.75
C GLU A 844 -19.98 -10.95 -27.22
N ASN A 845 -19.80 -10.91 -25.90
CA ASN A 845 -18.62 -10.35 -25.25
C ASN A 845 -17.50 -11.38 -25.03
N SER A 846 -17.58 -12.57 -25.64
CA SER A 846 -16.53 -13.60 -25.55
C SER A 846 -15.77 -13.73 -26.88
N PRO A 847 -14.54 -13.20 -26.98
CA PRO A 847 -13.73 -13.23 -28.20
C PRO A 847 -13.55 -14.61 -28.84
N VAL A 848 -13.53 -15.68 -28.03
CA VAL A 848 -13.29 -17.05 -28.50
C VAL A 848 -14.30 -17.50 -29.57
N PHE A 849 -15.54 -16.97 -29.56
CA PHE A 849 -16.57 -17.29 -30.54
C PHE A 849 -16.40 -16.60 -31.90
N PHE A 850 -15.42 -15.69 -32.02
CA PHE A 850 -15.20 -14.86 -33.22
C PHE A 850 -13.75 -14.91 -33.71
N VAL A 851 -12.98 -15.92 -33.29
CA VAL A 851 -11.55 -16.07 -33.62
C VAL A 851 -11.31 -16.25 -35.13
N ASP A 852 -12.29 -16.78 -35.86
CA ASP A 852 -12.26 -16.90 -37.32
C ASP A 852 -12.06 -15.55 -38.04
N LYS A 853 -12.55 -14.46 -37.42
CA LYS A 853 -12.44 -13.09 -37.94
C LYS A 853 -11.10 -12.41 -37.67
N ILE A 854 -10.26 -12.97 -36.80
CA ILE A 854 -9.00 -12.32 -36.41
C ILE A 854 -8.01 -12.43 -37.57
N GLU A 855 -7.49 -11.30 -38.06
CA GLU A 855 -6.36 -11.24 -38.99
C GLU A 855 -5.12 -10.58 -38.37
N THR A 856 -5.30 -9.86 -37.27
CA THR A 856 -4.22 -9.13 -36.58
C THR A 856 -3.32 -10.11 -35.81
N PRO A 857 -1.99 -10.11 -36.04
CA PRO A 857 -1.03 -10.86 -35.24
C PRO A 857 -1.12 -10.51 -33.76
N LEU A 858 -1.17 -11.53 -32.88
CA LEU A 858 -1.37 -11.35 -31.44
C LEU A 858 -0.21 -11.92 -30.61
N LEU A 859 0.45 -11.06 -29.84
CA LEU A 859 1.31 -11.48 -28.73
C LEU A 859 0.50 -11.51 -27.44
N MET A 860 0.59 -12.58 -26.67
CA MET A 860 -0.05 -12.69 -25.36
C MET A 860 0.98 -12.90 -24.26
N MET A 861 0.69 -12.39 -23.07
CA MET A 861 1.35 -12.81 -21.83
C MET A 861 0.27 -13.35 -20.88
N HIS A 862 0.39 -14.59 -20.42
CA HIS A 862 -0.54 -15.14 -19.41
C HIS A 862 0.20 -16.12 -18.50
N ASN A 863 0.37 -15.75 -17.23
CA ASN A 863 1.16 -16.55 -16.29
C ASN A 863 0.32 -17.68 -15.67
N ASP A 864 1.00 -18.76 -15.28
CA ASP A 864 0.37 -20.00 -14.84
C ASP A 864 -0.18 -19.96 -13.40
N ASN A 865 0.28 -19.01 -12.58
CA ASN A 865 -0.22 -18.77 -11.22
C ASN A 865 -1.10 -17.51 -11.13
N ASP A 866 -1.70 -17.07 -12.24
CA ASP A 866 -2.61 -15.92 -12.25
C ASP A 866 -3.89 -16.20 -11.42
N GLY A 867 -3.89 -15.63 -10.21
CA GLY A 867 -5.02 -15.71 -9.30
C GLY A 867 -6.22 -14.82 -9.66
N ALA A 868 -6.06 -13.86 -10.58
CA ALA A 868 -7.12 -12.92 -10.98
C ALA A 868 -7.87 -13.40 -12.23
N VAL A 869 -7.16 -13.60 -13.34
CA VAL A 869 -7.73 -14.11 -14.60
C VAL A 869 -7.32 -15.57 -14.78
N PRO A 870 -8.26 -16.52 -14.95
CA PRO A 870 -7.89 -17.93 -15.02
C PRO A 870 -6.96 -18.17 -16.21
N TRP A 871 -5.80 -18.79 -15.97
CA TRP A 871 -4.78 -19.10 -16.98
C TRP A 871 -5.34 -19.80 -18.22
N TYR A 872 -6.36 -20.65 -18.05
CA TYR A 872 -7.04 -21.33 -19.15
C TYR A 872 -7.68 -20.38 -20.17
N GLN A 873 -7.97 -19.12 -19.84
CA GLN A 873 -8.48 -18.15 -20.81
C GLN A 873 -7.47 -17.82 -21.90
N GLY A 874 -6.19 -17.68 -21.54
CA GLY A 874 -5.11 -17.51 -22.51
C GLY A 874 -4.91 -18.77 -23.36
N ILE A 875 -4.99 -19.95 -22.74
CA ILE A 875 -4.91 -21.24 -23.45
C ILE A 875 -6.06 -21.40 -24.46
N GLU A 876 -7.30 -21.11 -24.05
CA GLU A 876 -8.50 -21.19 -24.90
C GLU A 876 -8.32 -20.33 -26.16
N LEU A 877 -7.89 -19.07 -26.02
CA LEU A 877 -7.67 -18.19 -27.16
C LEU A 877 -6.49 -18.63 -28.04
N PHE A 878 -5.35 -18.97 -27.42
CA PHE A 878 -4.15 -19.42 -28.14
C PHE A 878 -4.45 -20.65 -29.00
N THR A 879 -5.11 -21.65 -28.41
CA THR A 879 -5.41 -22.91 -29.11
C THR A 879 -6.47 -22.74 -30.20
N ALA A 880 -7.45 -21.85 -30.01
CA ALA A 880 -8.42 -21.49 -31.04
C ALA A 880 -7.75 -20.79 -32.23
N MET A 881 -6.90 -19.80 -31.99
CA MET A 881 -6.14 -19.11 -33.04
C MET A 881 -5.20 -20.05 -33.78
N ARG A 882 -4.46 -20.88 -33.04
CA ARG A 882 -3.59 -21.92 -33.61
C ARG A 882 -4.35 -22.89 -34.50
N ARG A 883 -5.56 -23.31 -34.10
CA ARG A 883 -6.39 -24.23 -34.88
C ARG A 883 -6.84 -23.65 -36.22
N LEU A 884 -6.94 -22.33 -36.30
CA LEU A 884 -7.38 -21.57 -37.47
C LEU A 884 -6.22 -20.93 -38.23
N ASP A 885 -4.99 -21.40 -37.98
CA ASP A 885 -3.74 -20.93 -38.61
C ASP A 885 -3.55 -19.40 -38.53
N LYS A 886 -3.98 -18.79 -37.41
CA LYS A 886 -3.82 -17.36 -37.15
C LYS A 886 -2.49 -17.08 -36.41
N PRO A 887 -1.74 -16.00 -36.75
CA PRO A 887 -0.48 -15.68 -36.06
C PRO A 887 -0.69 -15.31 -34.59
N VAL A 888 -0.16 -16.12 -33.69
CA VAL A 888 -0.28 -15.91 -32.24
C VAL A 888 0.94 -16.44 -31.48
N TRP A 889 1.36 -15.71 -30.46
CA TRP A 889 2.42 -16.11 -29.52
C TRP A 889 1.91 -15.96 -28.09
N MET A 890 2.31 -16.84 -27.18
CA MET A 890 1.96 -16.73 -25.77
C MET A 890 3.20 -16.89 -24.90
N LEU A 891 3.52 -15.84 -24.15
CA LEU A 891 4.55 -15.81 -23.12
C LEU A 891 3.93 -16.25 -21.79
N VAL A 892 4.56 -17.22 -21.13
CA VAL A 892 4.14 -17.74 -19.83
C VAL A 892 5.34 -17.67 -18.90
N TYR A 893 5.27 -16.81 -17.88
CA TYR A 893 6.29 -16.74 -16.84
C TYR A 893 5.86 -17.64 -15.67
N ASN A 894 6.55 -18.77 -15.52
CA ASN A 894 6.16 -19.79 -14.55
C ASN A 894 6.31 -19.30 -13.10
N GLY A 895 5.28 -19.52 -12.29
CA GLY A 895 5.22 -19.12 -10.88
C GLY A 895 4.89 -17.64 -10.65
N GLU A 896 4.80 -16.83 -11.70
CA GLU A 896 4.32 -15.44 -11.60
C GLU A 896 2.79 -15.39 -11.55
N GLU A 897 2.27 -14.38 -10.87
CA GLU A 897 0.84 -14.14 -10.75
C GLU A 897 0.33 -13.22 -11.89
N HIS A 898 -0.71 -12.44 -11.62
CA HIS A 898 -1.38 -11.59 -12.62
C HIS A 898 -0.49 -10.49 -13.24
N ASN A 899 0.48 -9.98 -12.49
CA ASN A 899 1.48 -9.03 -12.94
C ASN A 899 2.86 -9.55 -12.56
N LEU A 900 3.87 -9.31 -13.41
CA LEU A 900 5.22 -9.76 -13.13
C LEU A 900 5.80 -9.00 -11.93
N MET A 901 6.35 -9.74 -10.99
CA MET A 901 7.02 -9.22 -9.80
C MET A 901 8.54 -9.37 -9.91
N GLN A 902 9.02 -10.49 -10.45
CA GLN A 902 10.45 -10.74 -10.54
C GLN A 902 11.09 -9.87 -11.62
N TRP A 903 12.18 -9.19 -11.26
CA TRP A 903 12.90 -8.29 -12.15
C TRP A 903 13.31 -8.94 -13.49
N PRO A 904 13.89 -10.15 -13.53
CA PRO A 904 14.30 -10.78 -14.79
C PRO A 904 13.13 -11.02 -15.75
N ASN A 905 11.98 -11.47 -15.22
CA ASN A 905 10.78 -11.70 -16.03
C ASN A 905 10.24 -10.40 -16.64
N ARG A 906 10.27 -9.31 -15.87
CA ARG A 906 9.88 -7.97 -16.35
C ARG A 906 10.78 -7.47 -17.49
N VAL A 907 12.08 -7.75 -17.39
CA VAL A 907 13.06 -7.40 -18.43
C VAL A 907 12.81 -8.22 -19.71
N ASP A 908 12.65 -9.55 -19.60
CA ASP A 908 12.33 -10.42 -20.75
C ASP A 908 11.03 -9.96 -21.46
N LEU A 909 9.98 -9.65 -20.70
CA LEU A 909 8.73 -9.13 -21.28
C LEU A 909 8.96 -7.84 -22.05
N SER A 910 9.74 -6.92 -21.49
CA SER A 910 10.04 -5.63 -22.13
C SER A 910 10.72 -5.87 -23.48
N ILE A 911 11.77 -6.70 -23.49
CA ILE A 911 12.52 -7.04 -24.71
C ILE A 911 11.57 -7.63 -25.76
N ARG A 912 10.83 -8.69 -25.41
CA ARG A 912 9.96 -9.39 -26.38
C ARG A 912 8.81 -8.52 -26.88
N MET A 913 8.19 -7.73 -26.00
CA MET A 913 7.11 -6.83 -26.38
C MET A 913 7.57 -5.80 -27.42
N TYR A 914 8.74 -5.17 -27.20
CA TYR A 914 9.23 -4.16 -28.14
C TYR A 914 9.87 -4.77 -29.38
N GLN A 915 10.49 -5.95 -29.32
CA GLN A 915 10.91 -6.66 -30.53
C GLN A 915 9.70 -7.01 -31.42
N PHE A 916 8.59 -7.43 -30.82
CA PHE A 916 7.33 -7.69 -31.53
C PHE A 916 6.79 -6.43 -32.22
N PHE A 917 6.67 -5.30 -31.50
CA PHE A 917 6.21 -4.06 -32.11
C PHE A 917 7.20 -3.49 -33.12
N ASP A 918 8.50 -3.55 -32.86
CA ASP A 918 9.52 -3.05 -33.78
C ASP A 918 9.51 -3.81 -35.12
N TYR A 919 9.30 -5.13 -35.10
CA TYR A 919 9.13 -5.91 -36.33
C TYR A 919 7.88 -5.46 -37.11
N TYR A 920 6.71 -5.44 -36.47
CA TYR A 920 5.45 -5.17 -37.18
C TYR A 920 5.23 -3.70 -37.55
N LEU A 921 5.71 -2.77 -36.74
CA LEU A 921 5.42 -1.33 -36.85
C LEU A 921 6.58 -0.51 -37.38
N LYS A 922 7.82 -1.03 -37.36
CA LYS A 922 9.00 -0.32 -37.89
C LYS A 922 9.76 -1.11 -38.93
N ASP A 923 9.26 -2.29 -39.32
CA ASP A 923 9.90 -3.18 -40.29
C ASP A 923 11.35 -3.56 -39.91
N LYS A 924 11.66 -3.60 -38.60
CA LYS A 924 12.94 -4.15 -38.13
C LYS A 924 13.00 -5.66 -38.37
N PRO A 925 14.18 -6.29 -38.45
CA PRO A 925 14.27 -7.74 -38.59
C PRO A 925 13.58 -8.48 -37.44
N ALA A 926 12.97 -9.63 -37.75
CA ALA A 926 12.29 -10.45 -36.74
C ALA A 926 13.31 -11.09 -35.78
N PRO A 927 13.02 -11.20 -34.47
CA PRO A 927 13.85 -12.00 -33.58
C PRO A 927 13.60 -13.51 -33.77
N VAL A 928 14.60 -14.33 -33.44
CA VAL A 928 14.53 -15.80 -33.57
C VAL A 928 13.32 -16.39 -32.83
N TRP A 929 13.01 -15.90 -31.63
CA TRP A 929 11.84 -16.40 -30.87
C TRP A 929 10.50 -16.13 -31.55
N LEU A 930 10.38 -15.06 -32.34
CA LEU A 930 9.14 -14.71 -33.04
C LEU A 930 8.92 -15.63 -34.23
N GLU A 931 9.96 -15.86 -35.04
CA GLU A 931 9.87 -16.68 -36.25
C GLU A 931 9.88 -18.19 -35.97
N LYS A 932 10.74 -18.65 -35.05
CA LYS A 932 10.99 -20.08 -34.82
C LYS A 932 10.44 -20.60 -33.50
N GLY A 933 9.99 -19.71 -32.61
CA GLY A 933 9.67 -20.06 -31.23
C GLY A 933 10.91 -20.45 -30.41
N ARG A 934 10.68 -20.89 -29.17
CA ARG A 934 11.72 -21.49 -28.32
C ARG A 934 11.24 -22.88 -27.85
N PRO A 935 11.83 -23.98 -28.33
CA PRO A 935 11.51 -25.32 -27.87
C PRO A 935 11.75 -25.47 -26.36
N TYR A 936 10.93 -26.29 -25.68
CA TYR A 936 11.05 -26.50 -24.23
C TYR A 936 12.44 -27.03 -23.83
N ILE A 937 13.07 -27.85 -24.69
CA ILE A 937 14.42 -28.40 -24.47
C ILE A 937 15.53 -27.35 -24.49
N ASP A 938 15.26 -26.15 -25.00
CA ASP A 938 16.23 -25.06 -25.13
C ASP A 938 15.91 -23.89 -24.19
N LYS A 939 14.88 -24.04 -23.34
CA LYS A 939 14.43 -23.02 -22.39
C LYS A 939 15.57 -22.51 -21.49
N GLU A 940 16.47 -23.40 -21.07
CA GLU A 940 17.60 -23.10 -20.20
C GLU A 940 18.91 -22.82 -20.96
N LYS A 941 18.88 -22.81 -22.30
CA LYS A 941 20.08 -22.66 -23.14
C LYS A 941 20.17 -21.33 -23.87
N THR A 942 19.02 -20.75 -24.22
CA THR A 942 18.96 -19.51 -25.00
C THR A 942 17.65 -18.76 -24.75
N ASP A 943 17.71 -17.44 -24.80
CA ASP A 943 16.54 -16.57 -24.79
C ASP A 943 15.94 -16.34 -26.19
N ALA A 944 16.71 -16.67 -27.24
CA ALA A 944 16.38 -16.48 -28.65
C ALA A 944 16.06 -15.02 -29.02
N TYR A 945 16.76 -14.06 -28.41
CA TYR A 945 16.60 -12.63 -28.66
C TYR A 945 17.26 -12.14 -29.95
N GLU A 946 18.17 -12.92 -30.52
CA GLU A 946 18.94 -12.55 -31.69
C GLU A 946 18.01 -12.23 -32.87
N LEU A 947 18.38 -11.21 -33.66
CA LEU A 947 17.64 -10.85 -34.86
C LEU A 947 18.03 -11.77 -36.02
N MET A 948 17.05 -12.13 -36.84
CA MET A 948 17.28 -12.85 -38.09
C MET A 948 18.02 -11.93 -39.08
N GLU A 949 19.01 -12.49 -39.79
CA GLU A 949 19.79 -11.79 -40.83
C GLU A 949 18.96 -11.40 -42.06
#